data_AF-A0A834BF02-F1
#
_entry.id   AF-A0A834BF02-F1
#
_cell.length_a   1.000
_cell.length_b   1.000
_cell.length_c   1.000
_cell.angle_alpha   90.00
_cell.angle_beta   90.00
_cell.angle_gamma   90.00
#
_symmetry.space_group_name_H-M   'P 1'
#
loop_
_entity.id
_entity.type
_entity.pdbx_description
1 polymer ?
#
loop_
_entity_poly.entity_id
_entity_poly.type
_entity_poly.pdbx_seq_one_letter_code
_entity_poly.pdbx_strand_id
1 'polypeptide(L)'
;MGCRKGLPNQVYAGNVLYEHKMPAEPFWEAHDTVKLRLVSPPAPDLATTLAVAVSFEAACPQHSSRLWRNKGLWVLKGQRAKITRAALDASNLLASVMLPQRPEYDVLFQVTQFPTQGQLLLSEEPLHAGQPHFLQSQLAAGHLVYAHRGGGTQPDSFRFHAHLQGPAGASLVGPQTAEAFVISVQDVNEQPPQPQASVPLQLTRGSRASISRAQLSVLDPDSAPEEIEFKVQRAPHNGFLSLAGASTGPVTHFTQADVDAGRLAFVANGSSVAGIFQLSVSDGASPPLPMSLVVDVLPSTIEVQLQAPLEVPQALGRSSLSRKQLQVVSDREEPDATYHLTQGPKYGHLLVGGQPATAFSQLQVDQGEVAFAFTNFSSSHDHFNVLALARGANTSATVNVTVRALLHVWAGGPWPQGATLRLDSTILNAGELANRTGSVPRFRLLVGPQYGRLVRVPGARTEPRDSRPVEHFTQQDLEDGRLGLEICRPEGRSPGPAGDSLTLELWARGVPPAVVSLDFATEPYDAAQPYSVALFSLPEAAQTEAERPESSPPTGEPDLAASSPVPTVATEGFLGFLEANMFSIIIPVCLVLLLLALILPLFFYLRKRNKTGKHHVQVLAAKPRDGLASDTETFRKVDPSQAIPLTNLTGQGPSPGGHPDPELLQFCRTANPALKNGQYWV
;
A
#
# COMPACT_ATOMS: atom_id res chain seq x y z
N MET A 1 48.56 44.54 -25.84
CA MET A 1 47.12 44.86 -25.93
C MET A 1 46.95 46.02 -26.90
N GLY A 2 46.19 45.84 -27.98
CA GLY A 2 45.88 46.92 -28.93
C GLY A 2 44.62 47.66 -28.51
N CYS A 3 44.74 48.94 -28.18
CA CYS A 3 43.56 49.82 -27.99
C CYS A 3 42.98 50.20 -29.36
N ARG A 4 41.70 49.89 -29.57
CA ARG A 4 40.90 50.51 -30.64
C ARG A 4 40.69 52.00 -30.32
N LYS A 5 40.59 52.81 -31.37
CA LYS A 5 40.33 54.26 -31.36
C LYS A 5 39.26 54.65 -30.33
N GLY A 6 39.66 55.20 -29.18
CA GLY A 6 38.77 55.92 -28.27
C GLY A 6 38.62 57.36 -28.74
N LEU A 7 37.38 57.82 -28.93
CA LEU A 7 37.08 59.23 -29.17
C LEU A 7 37.41 60.05 -27.90
N PRO A 8 37.91 61.30 -28.00
CA PRO A 8 38.25 62.15 -26.85
C PRO A 8 37.12 62.27 -25.81
N ASN A 9 35.86 62.23 -26.27
CA ASN A 9 34.67 62.29 -25.44
C ASN A 9 34.57 61.13 -24.42
N GLN A 10 35.17 59.97 -24.67
CA GLN A 10 35.16 58.85 -23.72
C GLN A 10 36.11 59.06 -22.53
N VAL A 11 37.22 59.78 -22.73
CA VAL A 11 38.15 60.12 -21.64
C VAL A 11 37.51 61.18 -20.74
N TYR A 12 36.92 62.23 -21.33
CA TYR A 12 36.21 63.27 -20.57
C TYR A 12 34.93 62.77 -19.88
N ALA A 13 34.27 61.75 -20.43
CA ALA A 13 33.11 61.10 -19.82
C ALA A 13 33.47 60.07 -18.73
N GLY A 14 34.77 59.85 -18.42
CA GLY A 14 35.21 58.88 -17.42
C GLY A 14 35.10 57.41 -17.83
N ASN A 15 34.92 57.13 -19.12
CA ASN A 15 34.73 55.78 -19.66
C ASN A 15 36.04 55.04 -19.96
N VAL A 16 37.18 55.67 -19.71
CA VAL A 16 38.51 55.07 -19.83
C VAL A 16 39.12 54.98 -18.44
N LEU A 17 39.36 53.76 -17.97
CA LEU A 17 39.97 53.50 -16.67
C LEU A 17 41.36 52.91 -16.83
N TYR A 18 42.24 53.28 -15.91
CA TYR A 18 43.51 52.59 -15.69
C TYR A 18 43.27 51.45 -14.70
N GLU A 19 43.66 50.23 -15.09
CA GLU A 19 43.66 49.06 -14.22
C GLU A 19 45.12 48.62 -14.03
N HIS A 20 45.63 48.77 -12.80
CA HIS A 20 46.92 48.21 -12.45
C HIS A 20 46.78 46.72 -12.14
N LYS A 21 47.49 45.87 -12.89
CA LYS A 21 47.59 44.45 -12.56
C LYS A 21 48.58 44.25 -11.44
N MET A 22 48.09 43.91 -10.26
CA MET A 22 48.93 43.67 -9.09
C MET A 22 49.98 42.58 -9.38
N PRO A 23 51.28 42.87 -9.20
CA PRO A 23 52.35 41.88 -9.36
C PRO A 23 52.28 40.79 -8.27
N ALA A 24 53.00 39.69 -8.48
CA ALA A 24 53.09 38.63 -7.48
C ALA A 24 53.91 39.03 -6.25
N GLU A 25 54.89 39.92 -6.43
CA GLU A 25 55.78 40.39 -5.38
C GLU A 25 55.24 41.66 -4.70
N PRO A 26 55.33 41.78 -3.36
CA PRO A 26 54.92 42.98 -2.64
C PRO A 26 55.75 44.22 -3.01
N PHE A 27 55.08 45.35 -3.16
CA PHE A 27 55.70 46.66 -3.39
C PHE A 27 55.04 47.74 -2.53
N TRP A 28 55.78 48.80 -2.18
CA TRP A 28 55.23 49.98 -1.51
C TRP A 28 54.78 51.04 -2.52
N GLU A 29 55.66 51.30 -3.50
CA GLU A 29 55.44 52.18 -4.64
C GLU A 29 55.94 51.48 -5.91
N ALA A 30 55.14 51.55 -6.97
CA ALA A 30 55.46 51.04 -8.30
C ALA A 30 55.16 52.11 -9.34
N HIS A 31 55.95 52.12 -10.41
CA HIS A 31 55.74 53.02 -11.53
C HIS A 31 55.32 52.22 -12.76
N ASP A 32 54.22 52.64 -13.37
CA ASP A 32 53.71 52.13 -14.64
C ASP A 32 53.69 53.27 -15.68
N THR A 33 53.58 52.92 -16.95
CA THR A 33 53.55 53.89 -18.03
C THR A 33 52.50 53.57 -19.07
N VAL A 34 51.67 54.56 -19.39
CA VAL A 34 50.69 54.47 -20.48
C VAL A 34 51.20 55.28 -21.66
N LYS A 35 51.57 54.59 -22.75
CA LYS A 35 51.97 55.23 -24.00
C LYS A 35 50.73 55.58 -24.82
N LEU A 36 50.51 56.87 -25.02
CA LEU A 36 49.41 57.43 -25.80
C LEU A 36 49.96 57.90 -27.15
N ARG A 37 49.36 57.43 -28.24
CA ARG A 37 49.66 57.90 -29.60
C ARG A 37 48.45 58.65 -30.14
N LEU A 38 48.62 59.93 -30.39
CA LEU A 38 47.64 60.80 -31.02
C LEU A 38 47.92 60.88 -32.51
N VAL A 39 46.91 60.57 -33.33
CA VAL A 39 47.00 60.54 -34.80
C VAL A 39 45.89 61.45 -35.36
N SER A 40 46.27 62.49 -36.11
CA SER A 40 45.31 63.42 -36.72
C SER A 40 45.81 63.90 -38.09
N PRO A 41 45.57 63.15 -39.18
CA PRO A 41 46.06 63.53 -40.51
C PRO A 41 45.49 64.89 -40.97
N PRO A 42 46.29 65.77 -41.61
CA PRO A 42 47.67 65.54 -42.07
C PRO A 42 48.76 65.83 -41.03
N ALA A 43 48.42 66.14 -39.77
CA ALA A 43 49.40 66.41 -38.72
C ALA A 43 50.22 65.15 -38.37
N PRO A 44 51.52 65.31 -38.05
CA PRO A 44 52.36 64.19 -37.64
C PRO A 44 51.88 63.58 -36.33
N ASP A 45 52.04 62.26 -36.21
CA ASP A 45 51.68 61.52 -35.01
C ASP A 45 52.47 62.01 -33.80
N LEU A 46 51.76 62.29 -32.70
CA LEU A 46 52.36 62.66 -31.42
C LEU A 46 52.27 61.47 -30.46
N ALA A 47 53.41 60.97 -30.00
CA ALA A 47 53.47 60.00 -28.92
C ALA A 47 53.82 60.69 -27.60
N THR A 48 53.01 60.50 -26.57
CA THR A 48 53.30 60.92 -25.19
C THR A 48 53.24 59.73 -24.26
N THR A 49 54.00 59.78 -23.17
CA THR A 49 53.99 58.74 -22.13
C THR A 49 53.47 59.36 -20.86
N LEU A 50 52.36 58.83 -20.35
CA LEU A 50 51.84 59.17 -19.04
C LEU A 50 52.48 58.23 -18.02
N ALA A 51 53.22 58.78 -17.07
CA ALA A 51 53.70 58.02 -15.91
C ALA A 51 52.56 57.87 -14.89
N VAL A 52 52.36 56.66 -14.38
CA VAL A 52 51.36 56.34 -13.36
C VAL A 52 52.11 55.79 -12.15
N ALA A 53 52.07 56.51 -11.04
CA ALA A 53 52.58 56.03 -9.76
C ALA A 53 51.46 55.29 -9.02
N VAL A 54 51.72 54.06 -8.62
CA VAL A 54 50.82 53.22 -7.81
C VAL A 54 51.48 53.04 -6.46
N SER A 55 50.89 53.58 -5.40
CA SER A 55 51.42 53.48 -4.05
C SER A 55 50.36 53.12 -3.02
N PHE A 56 50.81 52.52 -1.92
CA PHE A 56 49.97 52.20 -0.75
C PHE A 56 49.91 53.34 0.27
N GLU A 57 50.53 54.48 -0.03
CA GLU A 57 50.55 55.65 0.86
C GLU A 57 49.18 56.34 0.95
N ALA A 58 48.49 56.46 -0.19
CA ALA A 58 47.14 57.01 -0.27
C ALA A 58 46.06 55.94 -0.15
N ALA A 59 44.90 56.31 0.40
CA ALA A 59 43.74 55.42 0.41
C ALA A 59 43.24 55.19 -1.02
N CYS A 60 43.08 53.92 -1.41
CA CYS A 60 42.53 53.55 -2.71
C CYS A 60 41.05 53.14 -2.53
N PRO A 61 40.07 53.82 -3.15
CA PRO A 61 38.67 53.44 -3.04
C PRO A 61 38.37 52.00 -3.51
N GLN A 62 39.21 51.47 -4.41
CA GLN A 62 39.09 50.10 -4.94
C GLN A 62 39.80 49.04 -4.09
N HIS A 63 40.63 49.45 -3.13
CA HIS A 63 41.37 48.54 -2.25
C HIS A 63 41.31 49.06 -0.80
N SER A 64 40.51 48.40 0.03
CA SER A 64 40.19 48.87 1.39
C SER A 64 41.33 48.75 2.40
N SER A 65 42.36 47.97 2.10
CA SER A 65 43.53 47.76 2.97
C SER A 65 44.76 48.51 2.44
N ARG A 66 45.61 49.01 3.34
CA ARG A 66 46.94 49.53 2.99
C ARG A 66 48.02 48.44 3.12
N LEU A 67 47.64 47.23 3.50
CA LEU A 67 48.50 46.06 3.51
C LEU A 67 48.43 45.31 2.17
N TRP A 68 49.44 44.47 1.92
CA TRP A 68 49.45 43.57 0.77
C TRP A 68 48.24 42.64 0.77
N ARG A 69 47.85 42.12 1.94
CA ARG A 69 46.63 41.33 2.14
C ARG A 69 46.04 41.56 3.52
N ASN A 70 44.72 41.75 3.57
CA ASN A 70 43.92 41.71 4.79
C ASN A 70 42.54 41.13 4.44
N LYS A 71 42.47 39.81 4.24
CA LYS A 71 41.27 39.10 3.78
C LYS A 71 40.35 38.63 4.92
N GLY A 72 40.82 38.72 6.17
CA GLY A 72 40.16 38.09 7.31
C GLY A 72 40.36 36.57 7.38
N LEU A 73 39.64 35.92 8.29
CA LEU A 73 39.73 34.49 8.57
C LEU A 73 38.34 33.87 8.74
N TRP A 74 38.20 32.62 8.30
CA TRP A 74 37.04 31.78 8.62
C TRP A 74 37.42 30.73 9.66
N VAL A 75 36.56 30.53 10.66
CA VAL A 75 36.76 29.56 11.72
C VAL A 75 35.43 28.94 12.14
N LEU A 76 35.44 27.64 12.41
CA LEU A 76 34.28 26.97 13.00
C LEU A 76 34.18 27.32 14.49
N LYS A 77 32.95 27.43 15.00
CA LYS A 77 32.68 27.69 16.41
C LYS A 77 33.42 26.69 17.30
N GLY A 78 34.21 27.23 18.23
CA GLY A 78 34.98 26.45 19.21
C GLY A 78 36.27 25.84 18.68
N GLN A 79 36.58 26.06 17.39
CA GLN A 79 37.80 25.58 16.75
C GLN A 79 38.90 26.66 16.72
N ARG A 80 40.08 26.24 16.25
CA ARG A 80 41.28 27.09 16.08
C ARG A 80 41.64 27.16 14.60
N ALA A 81 42.11 28.32 14.14
CA ALA A 81 42.55 28.52 12.76
C ALA A 81 43.82 29.37 12.69
N LYS A 82 44.77 28.96 11.84
CA LYS A 82 46.05 29.66 11.65
C LYS A 82 45.85 30.91 10.79
N ILE A 83 46.44 32.03 11.20
CA ILE A 83 46.51 33.25 10.40
C ILE A 83 47.82 33.20 9.62
N THR A 84 47.74 33.08 8.29
CA THR A 84 48.90 32.93 7.39
C THR A 84 49.04 34.14 6.46
N ARG A 85 50.14 34.21 5.70
CA ARG A 85 50.34 35.24 4.66
C ARG A 85 49.24 35.27 3.60
N ALA A 86 48.46 34.19 3.45
CA ALA A 86 47.31 34.19 2.55
C ALA A 86 46.19 35.13 3.04
N ALA A 87 46.05 35.25 4.37
CA ALA A 87 45.01 36.01 5.03
C ALA A 87 45.47 37.42 5.43
N LEU A 88 46.67 37.55 6.01
CA LEU A 88 47.24 38.82 6.47
C LEU A 88 48.72 38.93 6.05
N ASP A 89 49.06 39.96 5.28
CA ASP A 89 50.41 40.17 4.76
C ASP A 89 50.71 41.67 4.65
N ALA A 90 51.72 42.13 5.39
CA ALA A 90 52.25 43.49 5.38
C ALA A 90 53.61 43.60 4.68
N SER A 91 54.00 42.60 3.88
CA SER A 91 55.30 42.60 3.19
C SER A 91 55.50 43.81 2.25
N ASN A 92 54.42 44.51 1.87
CA ASN A 92 54.51 45.77 1.15
C ASN A 92 55.17 46.89 1.96
N LEU A 93 55.06 46.90 3.29
CA LEU A 93 55.79 47.85 4.14
C LEU A 93 57.30 47.57 4.08
N LEU A 94 57.72 46.29 4.12
CA LEU A 94 59.14 45.90 3.93
C LEU A 94 59.67 46.29 2.57
N ALA A 95 58.80 46.32 1.56
CA ALA A 95 59.18 46.72 0.21
C ALA A 95 59.55 48.21 0.10
N SER A 96 59.18 49.05 1.07
CA SER A 96 59.64 50.45 1.16
C SER A 96 61.12 50.58 1.57
N VAL A 97 61.72 49.52 2.14
CA VAL A 97 63.12 49.47 2.52
C VAL A 97 63.97 48.98 1.34
N MET A 98 65.13 49.63 1.15
CA MET A 98 66.11 49.28 0.10
C MET A 98 66.63 47.85 0.29
N LEU A 99 66.76 47.10 -0.81
CA LEU A 99 67.11 45.67 -0.82
C LEU A 99 68.32 45.26 0.06
N PRO A 100 69.43 46.02 0.12
CA PRO A 100 70.58 45.63 0.95
C PRO A 100 70.28 45.62 2.45
N GLN A 101 69.31 46.42 2.88
CA GLN A 101 68.97 46.60 4.30
C GLN A 101 67.76 45.77 4.71
N ARG A 102 66.86 45.44 3.77
CA ARG A 102 65.58 44.75 4.02
C ARG A 102 65.67 43.51 4.93
N PRO A 103 66.70 42.63 4.88
CA PRO A 103 66.80 41.47 5.77
C PRO A 103 66.94 41.82 7.26
N GLU A 104 67.36 43.03 7.60
CA GLU A 104 67.51 43.52 8.98
C GLU A 104 66.19 44.06 9.55
N TYR A 105 65.11 44.08 8.76
CA TYR A 105 63.81 44.65 9.10
C TYR A 105 62.72 43.59 9.13
N ASP A 106 61.73 43.83 9.99
CA ASP A 106 60.47 43.10 10.02
C ASP A 106 59.30 44.08 10.11
N VAL A 107 58.07 43.59 9.94
CA VAL A 107 56.88 44.38 10.25
C VAL A 107 56.34 43.92 11.60
N LEU A 108 56.21 44.87 12.52
CA LEU A 108 55.59 44.64 13.80
C LEU A 108 54.11 45.02 13.74
N PHE A 109 53.26 44.08 14.13
CA PHE A 109 51.82 44.27 14.32
C PHE A 109 51.53 44.45 15.80
N GLN A 110 51.26 45.69 16.20
CA GLN A 110 50.85 46.04 17.56
C GLN A 110 49.33 45.91 17.67
N VAL A 111 48.84 44.91 18.39
CA VAL A 111 47.41 44.70 18.65
C VAL A 111 46.90 45.78 19.61
N THR A 112 45.93 46.58 19.17
CA THR A 112 45.31 47.65 19.97
C THR A 112 43.95 47.26 20.54
N GLN A 113 43.26 46.33 19.89
CA GLN A 113 42.02 45.76 20.39
C GLN A 113 42.04 44.26 20.14
N PHE A 114 41.98 43.50 21.22
CA PHE A 114 41.92 42.04 21.18
C PHE A 114 40.53 41.55 20.74
N PRO A 115 40.46 40.32 20.17
CA PRO A 115 39.19 39.69 19.86
C PRO A 115 38.33 39.48 21.12
N THR A 116 37.02 39.53 20.95
CA THR A 116 36.03 39.44 22.04
C THR A 116 35.49 38.02 22.25
N GLN A 117 35.31 37.27 21.16
CA GLN A 117 34.80 35.89 21.14
C GLN A 117 35.93 34.85 21.13
N GLY A 118 37.19 35.28 20.95
CA GLY A 118 38.35 34.39 20.94
C GLY A 118 39.60 34.98 21.57
N GLN A 119 40.72 34.32 21.31
CA GLN A 119 42.06 34.78 21.68
C GLN A 119 43.05 34.53 20.56
N LEU A 120 44.02 35.43 20.43
CA LEU A 120 45.18 35.24 19.57
C LEU A 120 46.24 34.47 20.35
N LEU A 121 46.86 33.50 19.70
CA LEU A 121 47.96 32.71 20.22
C LEU A 121 49.17 32.88 19.31
N LEU A 122 50.32 33.17 19.90
CA LEU A 122 51.60 33.24 19.22
C LEU A 122 52.46 32.09 19.72
N SER A 123 52.85 31.19 18.82
CA SER A 123 53.62 29.98 19.17
C SER A 123 52.94 29.16 20.29
N GLU A 124 51.62 28.98 20.18
CA GLU A 124 50.75 28.31 21.18
C GLU A 124 50.53 29.04 22.52
N GLU A 125 51.14 30.20 22.74
CA GLU A 125 50.94 30.99 23.95
C GLU A 125 49.94 32.15 23.72
N PRO A 126 49.02 32.44 24.67
CA PRO A 126 48.06 33.52 24.49
C PRO A 126 48.75 34.88 24.40
N LEU A 127 48.44 35.65 23.37
CA LEU A 127 48.87 37.03 23.26
C LEU A 127 48.06 37.86 24.27
N HIS A 128 48.75 38.59 25.14
CA HIS A 128 48.14 39.36 26.23
C HIS A 128 48.67 40.79 26.28
N ALA A 129 48.02 41.66 27.06
CA ALA A 129 48.29 43.10 27.07
C ALA A 129 49.75 43.49 27.42
N GLY A 130 50.50 42.61 28.09
CA GLY A 130 51.93 42.83 28.39
C GLY A 130 52.86 42.64 27.20
N GLN A 131 52.45 41.87 26.18
CA GLN A 131 53.18 41.70 24.93
C GLN A 131 52.19 41.63 23.74
N PRO A 132 51.49 42.74 23.44
CA PRO A 132 50.39 42.74 22.47
C PRO A 132 50.92 42.96 21.05
N HIS A 133 51.95 42.22 20.65
CA HIS A 133 52.52 42.35 19.31
C HIS A 133 53.00 41.02 18.74
N PHE A 134 53.00 40.92 17.41
CA PHE A 134 53.60 39.82 16.66
C PHE A 134 54.28 40.36 15.39
N LEU A 135 55.18 39.57 14.81
CA LEU A 135 55.96 39.96 13.63
C LEU A 135 55.43 39.29 12.35
N GLN A 136 55.66 39.94 11.19
CA GLN A 136 55.35 39.36 9.88
C GLN A 136 56.12 38.06 9.64
N SER A 137 57.37 37.94 10.10
CA SER A 137 58.13 36.68 10.03
C SER A 137 57.51 35.54 10.86
N GLN A 138 57.00 35.83 12.06
CA GLN A 138 56.34 34.84 12.93
C GLN A 138 55.01 34.37 12.34
N LEU A 139 54.23 35.30 11.77
CA LEU A 139 53.04 34.97 11.02
C LEU A 139 53.38 34.13 9.77
N ALA A 140 54.46 34.47 9.07
CA ALA A 140 54.94 33.71 7.92
C ALA A 140 55.33 32.27 8.25
N ALA A 141 55.93 32.07 9.43
CA ALA A 141 56.25 30.75 9.97
C ALA A 141 55.00 29.98 10.46
N GLY A 142 53.82 30.61 10.44
CA GLY A 142 52.56 29.99 10.84
C GLY A 142 52.35 29.92 12.35
N HIS A 143 53.03 30.79 13.11
CA HIS A 143 52.97 30.79 14.58
C HIS A 143 51.75 31.54 15.14
N LEU A 144 51.06 32.33 14.33
CA LEU A 144 49.88 33.08 14.77
C LEU A 144 48.60 32.26 14.54
N VAL A 145 47.84 32.01 15.61
CA VAL A 145 46.62 31.21 15.61
C VAL A 145 45.51 31.98 16.31
N TYR A 146 44.32 32.00 15.73
CA TYR A 146 43.11 32.42 16.42
C TYR A 146 42.40 31.20 17.02
N ALA A 147 42.01 31.28 18.30
CA ALA A 147 41.18 30.27 18.96
C ALA A 147 39.84 30.86 19.39
N HIS A 148 38.74 30.32 18.86
CA HIS A 148 37.38 30.71 19.25
C HIS A 148 37.00 30.10 20.59
N ARG A 149 36.42 30.87 21.52
CA ARG A 149 36.03 30.39 22.87
C ARG A 149 34.76 29.53 22.88
N GLY A 150 34.07 29.41 21.75
CA GLY A 150 32.85 28.60 21.60
C GLY A 150 31.53 29.33 21.91
N GLY A 151 31.58 30.63 22.23
CA GLY A 151 30.37 31.44 22.45
C GLY A 151 29.81 31.96 21.13
N GLY A 152 28.61 31.48 20.75
CA GLY A 152 27.83 31.99 19.61
C GLY A 152 28.51 31.95 18.23
N THR A 153 27.86 32.56 17.25
CA THR A 153 28.29 32.67 15.84
C THR A 153 28.54 34.12 15.41
N GLN A 154 28.58 35.04 16.38
CA GLN A 154 28.85 36.45 16.11
C GLN A 154 30.25 36.61 15.49
N PRO A 155 30.40 37.44 14.46
CA PRO A 155 31.71 37.74 13.90
C PRO A 155 32.59 38.39 14.96
N ASP A 156 33.87 38.04 14.95
CA ASP A 156 34.88 38.62 15.83
C ASP A 156 35.91 39.41 15.03
N SER A 157 36.73 40.20 15.69
CA SER A 157 37.82 40.92 15.03
C SER A 157 38.85 41.40 16.03
N PHE A 158 40.06 41.67 15.55
CA PHE A 158 41.06 42.40 16.32
C PHE A 158 41.57 43.60 15.52
N ARG A 159 41.95 44.67 16.22
CA ARG A 159 42.55 45.87 15.61
C ARG A 159 44.03 45.91 15.91
N PHE A 160 44.79 46.43 14.95
CA PHE A 160 46.24 46.50 15.07
C PHE A 160 46.82 47.73 14.35
N HIS A 161 48.02 48.13 14.78
CA HIS A 161 48.90 49.03 14.04
C HIS A 161 50.06 48.25 13.46
N ALA A 162 50.26 48.32 12.14
CA ALA A 162 51.40 47.72 11.47
C ALA A 162 52.42 48.80 11.11
N HIS A 163 53.68 48.59 11.46
CA HIS A 163 54.79 49.50 11.15
C HIS A 163 56.10 48.74 11.01
N LEU A 164 57.08 49.38 10.38
CA LEU A 164 58.43 48.80 10.24
C LEU A 164 59.19 48.81 11.56
N GLN A 165 59.84 47.69 11.84
CA GLN A 165 60.77 47.52 12.95
C GLN A 165 62.16 47.25 12.39
N GLY A 166 63.13 48.09 12.75
CA GLY A 166 64.52 47.96 12.35
C GLY A 166 65.35 47.07 13.29
N PRO A 167 66.65 46.93 12.98
CA PRO A 167 67.56 46.11 13.79
C PRO A 167 67.57 46.57 15.26
N ALA A 168 67.66 45.60 16.16
CA ALA A 168 67.56 45.78 17.62
C ALA A 168 66.24 46.42 18.11
N GLY A 169 65.17 46.36 17.32
CA GLY A 169 63.84 46.81 17.72
C GLY A 169 63.61 48.32 17.60
N ALA A 170 64.50 49.04 16.92
CA ALA A 170 64.35 50.47 16.69
C ALA A 170 63.10 50.76 15.83
N SER A 171 62.22 51.62 16.33
CA SER A 171 61.08 52.13 15.54
C SER A 171 61.59 53.17 14.54
N LEU A 172 61.25 53.00 13.27
CA LEU A 172 61.63 53.93 12.21
C LEU A 172 60.48 54.88 11.82
N VAL A 173 60.86 56.05 11.31
CA VAL A 173 59.95 56.91 10.54
C VAL A 173 59.77 56.25 9.17
N GLY A 174 58.66 55.53 8.99
CA GLY A 174 58.35 54.80 7.76
C GLY A 174 56.84 54.58 7.61
N PRO A 175 56.41 53.84 6.57
CA PRO A 175 54.99 53.57 6.36
C PRO A 175 54.38 52.81 7.54
N GLN A 176 53.22 53.30 7.99
CA GLN A 176 52.44 52.71 9.07
C GLN A 176 50.95 52.73 8.71
N THR A 177 50.20 51.75 9.19
CA THR A 177 48.75 51.67 8.99
C THR A 177 48.04 51.12 10.22
N ALA A 178 46.75 51.45 10.36
CA ALA A 178 45.88 50.99 11.41
C ALA A 178 44.68 50.30 10.77
N GLU A 179 44.49 49.01 11.02
CA GLU A 179 43.43 48.21 10.38
C GLU A 179 42.80 47.21 11.35
N ALA A 180 41.66 46.66 10.96
CA ALA A 180 41.01 45.56 11.65
C ALA A 180 41.15 44.29 10.81
N PHE A 181 41.38 43.16 11.48
CA PHE A 181 41.33 41.83 10.88
C PHE A 181 40.01 41.16 11.29
N VAL A 182 39.15 40.90 10.31
CA VAL A 182 37.80 40.34 10.52
C VAL A 182 37.86 38.82 10.59
N ILE A 183 37.12 38.23 11.53
CA ILE A 183 37.04 36.78 11.76
C ILE A 183 35.56 36.38 11.69
N SER A 184 35.23 35.58 10.69
CA SER A 184 33.88 35.04 10.50
C SER A 184 33.76 33.66 11.17
N VAL A 185 32.75 33.49 12.02
CA VAL A 185 32.49 32.25 12.76
C VAL A 185 31.31 31.52 12.14
N GLN A 186 31.47 30.24 11.84
CA GLN A 186 30.38 29.38 11.35
C GLN A 186 30.03 28.32 12.41
N ASP A 187 28.73 28.04 12.56
CA ASP A 187 28.28 27.01 13.51
C ASP A 187 28.73 25.62 13.06
N VAL A 188 28.87 24.73 14.02
CA VAL A 188 28.94 23.29 13.75
C VAL A 188 27.52 22.79 13.93
N ASN A 189 26.94 22.12 12.93
CA ASN A 189 25.66 21.45 13.16
C ASN A 189 25.87 20.42 14.29
N GLU A 190 25.23 20.66 15.44
CA GLU A 190 25.46 19.95 16.70
C GLU A 190 24.35 18.92 16.98
N GLN A 191 23.23 18.96 16.24
CA GLN A 191 22.04 18.14 16.49
C GLN A 191 21.55 17.39 15.25
N PRO A 192 21.18 16.11 15.36
CA PRO A 192 20.58 15.39 14.24
C PRO A 192 19.13 15.84 13.99
N PRO A 193 18.63 15.69 12.75
CA PRO A 193 17.26 16.05 12.40
C PRO A 193 16.24 15.20 13.18
N GLN A 194 15.09 15.80 13.51
CA GLN A 194 14.05 15.18 14.35
C GLN A 194 12.76 14.93 13.56
N PRO A 195 12.48 13.66 13.17
CA PRO A 195 11.22 13.29 12.55
C PRO A 195 10.03 13.50 13.49
N GLN A 196 8.95 14.06 12.96
CA GLN A 196 7.69 14.29 13.67
C GLN A 196 6.71 13.14 13.42
N ALA A 197 5.64 13.08 14.22
CA ALA A 197 4.58 12.08 14.05
C ALA A 197 3.88 12.24 12.68
N SER A 198 3.76 11.14 11.94
CA SER A 198 3.16 11.10 10.60
C SER A 198 1.81 10.37 10.59
N VAL A 199 0.84 10.91 9.86
CA VAL A 199 -0.43 10.24 9.55
C VAL A 199 -0.32 9.54 8.18
N PRO A 200 -0.94 8.36 7.97
CA PRO A 200 -0.99 7.73 6.66
C PRO A 200 -1.60 8.63 5.59
N LEU A 201 -1.06 8.58 4.37
CA LEU A 201 -1.68 9.22 3.21
C LEU A 201 -2.82 8.34 2.71
N GLN A 202 -4.04 8.88 2.67
CA GLN A 202 -5.21 8.20 2.10
C GLN A 202 -5.64 8.87 0.81
N LEU A 203 -5.91 8.05 -0.21
CA LEU A 203 -6.41 8.50 -1.51
C LEU A 203 -7.16 7.38 -2.23
N THR A 204 -7.98 7.73 -3.22
CA THR A 204 -8.70 6.74 -4.03
C THR A 204 -7.85 6.19 -5.18
N ARG A 205 -8.15 4.97 -5.61
CA ARG A 205 -7.48 4.29 -6.72
C ARG A 205 -7.44 5.15 -7.98
N GLY A 206 -6.27 5.25 -8.60
CA GLY A 206 -6.05 6.03 -9.83
C GLY A 206 -6.03 7.55 -9.63
N SER A 207 -6.15 8.03 -8.40
CA SER A 207 -6.02 9.45 -8.08
C SER A 207 -4.58 9.85 -7.72
N ARG A 208 -4.40 11.15 -7.49
CA ARG A 208 -3.15 11.74 -6.99
C ARG A 208 -3.45 12.56 -5.74
N ALA A 209 -2.52 12.56 -4.79
CA ALA A 209 -2.67 13.33 -3.54
C ALA A 209 -1.36 14.05 -3.19
N SER A 210 -1.45 15.31 -2.77
CA SER A 210 -0.30 16.08 -2.28
C SER A 210 0.16 15.54 -0.92
N ILE A 211 1.47 15.53 -0.71
CA ILE A 211 2.09 15.18 0.58
C ILE A 211 2.43 16.48 1.29
N SER A 212 2.03 16.56 2.56
CA SER A 212 2.23 17.74 3.41
C SER A 212 2.97 17.36 4.70
N ARG A 213 3.20 18.35 5.57
CA ARG A 213 3.75 18.15 6.92
C ARG A 213 3.00 17.13 7.77
N ALA A 214 1.71 16.89 7.49
CA ALA A 214 0.93 15.88 8.21
C ALA A 214 1.42 14.45 7.94
N GLN A 215 2.01 14.21 6.75
CA GLN A 215 2.54 12.91 6.35
C GLN A 215 4.06 12.85 6.51
N LEU A 216 4.78 13.93 6.20
CA LEU A 216 6.24 14.01 6.27
C LEU A 216 6.67 15.36 6.84
N SER A 217 7.16 15.34 8.08
CA SER A 217 7.73 16.52 8.72
C SER A 217 8.95 16.12 9.52
N VAL A 218 10.06 16.80 9.26
CA VAL A 218 11.32 16.70 9.99
C VAL A 218 11.74 18.12 10.36
N LEU A 219 12.13 18.31 11.62
CA LEU A 219 12.59 19.60 12.14
C LEU A 219 14.03 19.47 12.58
N ASP A 220 14.83 20.49 12.31
CA ASP A 220 16.22 20.59 12.72
C ASP A 220 16.48 22.05 13.16
N PRO A 221 17.03 22.29 14.36
CA PRO A 221 17.33 23.64 14.83
C PRO A 221 18.54 24.28 14.11
N ASP A 222 19.43 23.46 13.56
CA ASP A 222 20.71 23.87 13.01
C ASP A 222 20.69 23.88 11.46
N SER A 223 19.67 23.28 10.84
CA SER A 223 19.53 23.14 9.38
C SER A 223 18.20 23.72 8.87
N ALA A 224 18.25 24.50 7.79
CA ALA A 224 17.06 25.04 7.14
C ALA A 224 16.29 23.94 6.38
N PRO A 225 14.97 24.10 6.10
CA PRO A 225 14.18 23.07 5.39
C PRO A 225 14.71 22.70 4.00
N GLU A 226 15.47 23.58 3.33
CA GLU A 226 16.11 23.31 2.05
C GLU A 226 17.32 22.39 2.17
N GLU A 227 17.92 22.30 3.36
CA GLU A 227 19.12 21.51 3.66
C GLU A 227 18.79 20.09 4.16
N ILE A 228 17.53 19.86 4.56
CA ILE A 228 17.03 18.55 4.98
C ILE A 228 16.55 17.77 3.75
N GLU A 229 17.33 16.77 3.33
CA GLU A 229 17.07 15.93 2.15
C GLU A 229 16.46 14.58 2.53
N PHE A 230 15.37 14.21 1.86
CA PHE A 230 14.78 12.88 1.88
C PHE A 230 15.20 12.09 0.65
N LYS A 231 15.56 10.82 0.88
CA LYS A 231 15.85 9.86 -0.17
C LYS A 231 14.96 8.62 -0.05
N VAL A 232 14.36 8.21 -1.15
CA VAL A 232 13.57 6.98 -1.24
C VAL A 232 14.51 5.78 -1.28
N GLN A 233 14.51 4.98 -0.22
CA GLN A 233 15.25 3.72 -0.12
C GLN A 233 14.48 2.57 -0.73
N ARG A 234 13.16 2.54 -0.52
CA ARG A 234 12.26 1.56 -1.12
C ARG A 234 10.90 2.20 -1.39
N ALA A 235 10.44 2.12 -2.63
CA ALA A 235 9.10 2.50 -3.01
C ALA A 235 8.13 1.30 -2.93
N PRO A 236 6.85 1.51 -2.59
CA PRO A 236 5.82 0.48 -2.67
C PRO A 236 5.39 0.22 -4.11
N HIS A 237 4.65 -0.87 -4.32
CA HIS A 237 4.14 -1.25 -5.64
C HIS A 237 2.88 -0.50 -6.07
N ASN A 238 2.26 0.30 -5.20
CA ASN A 238 0.96 0.93 -5.46
C ASN A 238 1.05 2.36 -6.04
N GLY A 239 2.25 2.85 -6.33
CA GLY A 239 2.44 4.16 -6.95
C GLY A 239 3.85 4.71 -6.81
N PHE A 240 4.00 6.00 -7.05
CA PHE A 240 5.29 6.70 -6.97
C PHE A 240 5.12 8.15 -6.49
N LEU A 241 6.22 8.74 -6.05
CA LEU A 241 6.29 10.17 -5.69
C LEU A 241 6.61 11.00 -6.93
N SER A 242 5.94 12.13 -7.07
CA SER A 242 6.14 13.13 -8.12
C SER A 242 6.43 14.48 -7.49
N LEU A 243 7.35 15.24 -8.08
CA LEU A 243 7.73 16.57 -7.60
C LEU A 243 7.39 17.63 -8.66
N ALA A 244 6.66 18.67 -8.27
CA ALA A 244 6.29 19.76 -9.16
C ALA A 244 7.54 20.48 -9.70
N GLY A 245 7.66 20.60 -11.03
CA GLY A 245 8.80 21.22 -11.71
C GLY A 245 9.96 20.26 -12.05
N ALA A 246 9.89 19.00 -11.61
CA ALA A 246 10.77 17.94 -12.11
C ALA A 246 10.24 17.34 -13.43
N SER A 247 11.04 16.50 -14.09
CA SER A 247 10.58 15.73 -15.25
C SER A 247 9.39 14.83 -14.85
N THR A 248 8.51 14.52 -15.80
CA THR A 248 7.39 13.61 -15.60
C THR A 248 7.91 12.20 -15.26
N GLY A 249 7.87 11.81 -13.99
CA GLY A 249 8.34 10.51 -13.53
C GLY A 249 8.47 10.38 -12.00
N PRO A 250 8.92 9.22 -11.51
CA PRO A 250 9.17 8.98 -10.10
C PRO A 250 10.37 9.80 -9.60
N VAL A 251 10.18 10.54 -8.52
CA VAL A 251 11.25 11.25 -7.81
C VAL A 251 11.75 10.37 -6.66
N THR A 252 13.08 10.32 -6.49
CA THR A 252 13.73 9.56 -5.41
C THR A 252 14.42 10.46 -4.38
N HIS A 253 14.53 11.77 -4.64
CA HIS A 253 15.16 12.78 -3.80
C HIS A 253 14.29 14.04 -3.75
N PHE A 254 14.07 14.59 -2.57
CA PHE A 254 13.30 15.83 -2.35
C PHE A 254 13.65 16.42 -0.98
N THR A 255 13.34 17.69 -0.73
CA THR A 255 13.67 18.36 0.55
C THR A 255 12.45 18.55 1.45
N GLN A 256 12.67 18.92 2.72
CA GLN A 256 11.57 19.35 3.60
C GLN A 256 10.87 20.59 3.02
N ALA A 257 11.62 21.52 2.43
CA ALA A 257 11.05 22.69 1.75
C ALA A 257 10.09 22.32 0.60
N ASP A 258 10.35 21.23 -0.13
CA ASP A 258 9.44 20.74 -1.19
C ASP A 258 8.10 20.24 -0.64
N VAL A 259 8.13 19.56 0.51
CA VAL A 259 6.93 19.09 1.21
C VAL A 259 6.15 20.28 1.77
N ASP A 260 6.86 21.24 2.37
CA ASP A 260 6.28 22.44 2.96
C ASP A 260 5.60 23.34 1.92
N ALA A 261 6.19 23.44 0.74
CA ALA A 261 5.64 24.16 -0.40
C ALA A 261 4.53 23.39 -1.14
N GLY A 262 4.17 22.18 -0.69
CA GLY A 262 3.15 21.33 -1.32
C GLY A 262 3.51 20.86 -2.73
N ARG A 263 4.80 20.81 -3.07
CA ARG A 263 5.29 20.42 -4.41
C ARG A 263 5.34 18.90 -4.59
N LEU A 264 5.41 18.15 -3.49
CA LEU A 264 5.48 16.70 -3.51
C LEU A 264 4.07 16.08 -3.55
N ALA A 265 3.85 15.11 -4.42
CA ALA A 265 2.59 14.39 -4.52
C ALA A 265 2.80 12.90 -4.80
N PHE A 266 1.98 12.05 -4.21
CA PHE A 266 1.90 10.64 -4.57
C PHE A 266 0.92 10.43 -5.73
N VAL A 267 1.30 9.56 -6.67
CA VAL A 267 0.50 9.16 -7.83
C VAL A 267 0.26 7.65 -7.75
N ALA A 268 -1.01 7.26 -7.57
CA ALA A 268 -1.38 5.85 -7.52
C ALA A 268 -1.33 5.21 -8.92
N ASN A 269 -0.75 4.02 -9.03
CA ASN A 269 -0.66 3.28 -10.31
C ASN A 269 -1.86 2.37 -10.58
N GLY A 270 -2.93 2.52 -9.80
CA GLY A 270 -4.13 1.70 -9.92
C GLY A 270 -4.11 0.41 -9.11
N SER A 271 -3.19 0.18 -8.18
CA SER A 271 -3.39 -0.82 -7.11
C SER A 271 -3.97 -0.14 -5.86
N SER A 272 -4.87 -0.83 -5.17
CA SER A 272 -5.43 -0.43 -3.88
C SER A 272 -4.77 -1.16 -2.70
N VAL A 273 -3.70 -1.94 -2.94
CA VAL A 273 -2.92 -2.55 -1.85
C VAL A 273 -2.16 -1.47 -1.11
N ALA A 274 -2.27 -1.44 0.23
CA ALA A 274 -1.51 -0.50 1.07
C ALA A 274 0.00 -0.67 0.87
N GLY A 275 0.71 0.46 0.84
CA GLY A 275 2.13 0.53 0.55
C GLY A 275 2.88 1.34 1.60
N ILE A 276 4.16 1.06 1.77
CA ILE A 276 5.04 1.82 2.64
C ILE A 276 6.26 2.25 1.84
N PHE A 277 6.51 3.55 1.78
CA PHE A 277 7.82 4.07 1.38
C PHE A 277 8.78 3.98 2.54
N GLN A 278 9.94 3.37 2.33
CA GLN A 278 11.07 3.48 3.24
C GLN A 278 11.94 4.63 2.76
N LEU A 279 12.13 5.62 3.62
CA LEU A 279 12.88 6.84 3.34
C LEU A 279 14.10 6.90 4.26
N SER A 280 15.12 7.62 3.82
CA SER A 280 16.19 8.11 4.70
C SER A 280 16.23 9.62 4.63
N VAL A 281 16.29 10.29 5.78
CA VAL A 281 16.45 11.74 5.87
C VAL A 281 17.86 12.09 6.34
N SER A 282 18.45 13.15 5.78
CA SER A 282 19.77 13.64 6.16
C SER A 282 19.83 15.17 6.06
N ASP A 283 20.53 15.77 7.00
CA ASP A 283 20.95 17.18 7.09
C ASP A 283 22.37 17.39 6.52
N GLY A 284 23.02 16.32 6.01
CA GLY A 284 24.41 16.33 5.53
C GLY A 284 25.49 16.37 6.62
N ALA A 285 25.15 16.66 7.88
CA ALA A 285 26.09 16.74 9.00
C ALA A 285 26.02 15.52 9.93
N SER A 286 24.85 14.89 10.02
CA SER A 286 24.56 13.75 10.87
C SER A 286 24.32 12.46 10.04
N PRO A 287 24.52 11.26 10.63
CA PRO A 287 24.17 10.01 9.96
C PRO A 287 22.68 10.00 9.52
N PRO A 288 22.35 9.51 8.31
CA PRO A 288 20.97 9.52 7.83
C PRO A 288 20.02 8.70 8.71
N LEU A 289 18.83 9.25 8.98
CA LEU A 289 17.81 8.61 9.81
C LEU A 289 16.74 7.90 8.95
N PRO A 290 16.29 6.70 9.32
CA PRO A 290 15.21 6.01 8.62
C PRO A 290 13.85 6.63 8.96
N MET A 291 12.99 6.77 7.95
CA MET A 291 11.61 7.23 8.09
C MET A 291 10.68 6.39 7.20
N SER A 292 9.40 6.31 7.53
CA SER A 292 8.41 5.60 6.71
C SER A 292 7.23 6.50 6.37
N LEU A 293 6.76 6.42 5.12
CA LEU A 293 5.50 7.03 4.69
C LEU A 293 4.53 5.91 4.30
N VAL A 294 3.45 5.78 5.07
CA VAL A 294 2.37 4.81 4.79
C VAL A 294 1.40 5.44 3.79
N VAL A 295 1.07 4.70 2.73
CA VAL A 295 0.11 5.11 1.70
C VAL A 295 -0.97 4.04 1.58
N ASP A 296 -2.18 4.41 1.95
CA ASP A 296 -3.37 3.57 1.88
C ASP A 296 -4.26 4.03 0.72
N VAL A 297 -4.35 3.19 -0.31
CA VAL A 297 -5.12 3.49 -1.52
C VAL A 297 -6.47 2.80 -1.42
N LEU A 298 -7.54 3.57 -1.32
CA LEU A 298 -8.91 3.09 -1.24
C LEU A 298 -9.38 2.61 -2.63
N PRO A 299 -10.10 1.49 -2.74
CA PRO A 299 -10.66 1.03 -4.01
C PRO A 299 -11.73 2.00 -4.52
N SER A 300 -11.86 2.13 -5.85
CA SER A 300 -12.92 2.92 -6.48
C SER A 300 -14.27 2.18 -6.51
N THR A 301 -14.22 0.85 -6.59
CA THR A 301 -15.38 -0.05 -6.63
C THR A 301 -15.04 -1.34 -5.90
N ILE A 302 -16.06 -2.00 -5.37
CA ILE A 302 -15.98 -3.34 -4.79
C ILE A 302 -17.02 -4.24 -5.45
N GLU A 303 -16.74 -5.53 -5.50
CA GLU A 303 -17.60 -6.54 -6.09
C GLU A 303 -17.94 -7.61 -5.03
N VAL A 304 -19.17 -8.11 -5.06
CA VAL A 304 -19.58 -9.27 -4.25
C VAL A 304 -19.61 -10.49 -5.15
N GLN A 305 -18.81 -11.49 -4.81
CA GLN A 305 -18.77 -12.77 -5.48
C GLN A 305 -19.74 -13.75 -4.80
N LEU A 306 -20.68 -14.25 -5.59
CA LEU A 306 -21.70 -15.23 -5.20
C LEU A 306 -21.50 -16.51 -6.03
N GLN A 307 -20.58 -17.38 -5.61
CA GLN A 307 -20.19 -18.56 -6.39
C GLN A 307 -21.25 -19.67 -6.34
N ALA A 308 -22.06 -19.72 -5.28
CA ALA A 308 -23.16 -20.67 -5.12
C ALA A 308 -24.25 -20.11 -4.20
N PRO A 309 -25.52 -20.55 -4.35
CA PRO A 309 -26.55 -20.27 -3.36
C PRO A 309 -26.22 -20.92 -2.01
N LEU A 310 -26.89 -20.46 -0.96
CA LEU A 310 -26.82 -21.10 0.35
C LEU A 310 -27.77 -22.30 0.37
N GLU A 311 -27.20 -23.50 0.29
CA GLU A 311 -27.96 -24.73 0.47
C GLU A 311 -28.13 -25.06 1.95
N VAL A 312 -29.39 -25.20 2.37
CA VAL A 312 -29.78 -25.55 3.73
C VAL A 312 -30.23 -27.02 3.76
N PRO A 313 -29.53 -27.90 4.50
CA PRO A 313 -29.97 -29.29 4.64
C PRO A 313 -31.36 -29.36 5.29
N GLN A 314 -32.32 -30.01 4.62
CA GLN A 314 -33.71 -30.05 5.04
C GLN A 314 -33.89 -30.47 6.50
N ALA A 315 -33.23 -31.54 6.92
CA ALA A 315 -33.36 -32.06 8.29
C ALA A 315 -32.79 -31.14 9.39
N LEU A 316 -31.91 -30.19 9.04
CA LEU A 316 -31.32 -29.26 10.01
C LEU A 316 -32.02 -27.90 10.02
N GLY A 317 -32.60 -27.49 8.89
CA GLY A 317 -33.28 -26.20 8.73
C GLY A 317 -32.36 -24.97 8.90
N ARG A 318 -31.03 -25.17 8.95
CA ARG A 318 -30.02 -24.13 9.10
C ARG A 318 -28.74 -24.48 8.36
N SER A 319 -27.98 -23.47 7.96
CA SER A 319 -26.67 -23.62 7.30
C SER A 319 -25.80 -22.39 7.51
N SER A 320 -24.49 -22.58 7.68
CA SER A 320 -23.52 -21.49 7.81
C SER A 320 -23.13 -20.95 6.43
N LEU A 321 -22.97 -19.64 6.33
CA LEU A 321 -22.40 -19.00 5.16
C LEU A 321 -20.89 -19.31 5.08
N SER A 322 -20.35 -19.25 3.88
CA SER A 322 -18.92 -19.32 3.61
C SER A 322 -18.57 -18.39 2.45
N ARG A 323 -17.27 -18.30 2.10
CA ARG A 323 -16.77 -17.57 0.93
C ARG A 323 -17.47 -17.92 -0.39
N LYS A 324 -18.04 -19.14 -0.51
CA LYS A 324 -18.80 -19.53 -1.70
C LYS A 324 -20.11 -18.76 -1.85
N GLN A 325 -20.76 -18.45 -0.73
CA GLN A 325 -22.05 -17.75 -0.72
C GLN A 325 -21.88 -16.24 -0.66
N LEU A 326 -20.79 -15.76 -0.05
CA LEU A 326 -20.60 -14.33 0.14
C LEU A 326 -19.11 -13.99 0.34
N GLN A 327 -18.53 -13.31 -0.64
CA GLN A 327 -17.17 -12.80 -0.58
C GLN A 327 -17.08 -11.42 -1.24
N VAL A 328 -16.51 -10.45 -0.54
CA VAL A 328 -16.22 -9.12 -1.12
C VAL A 328 -14.78 -9.06 -1.60
N VAL A 329 -14.62 -8.54 -2.82
CA VAL A 329 -13.32 -8.31 -3.45
C VAL A 329 -13.25 -6.93 -4.08
N SER A 330 -12.04 -6.41 -4.21
CA SER A 330 -11.73 -5.24 -5.02
C SER A 330 -10.69 -5.63 -6.09
N ASP A 331 -9.47 -5.07 -6.06
CA ASP A 331 -8.28 -5.66 -6.68
C ASP A 331 -7.55 -6.64 -5.75
N ARG A 332 -8.07 -6.82 -4.53
CA ARG A 332 -7.62 -7.80 -3.53
C ARG A 332 -8.80 -8.33 -2.71
N GLU A 333 -8.55 -9.33 -1.87
CA GLU A 333 -9.51 -9.74 -0.85
C GLU A 333 -9.72 -8.61 0.17
N GLU A 334 -10.97 -8.41 0.61
CA GLU A 334 -11.34 -7.45 1.64
C GLU A 334 -11.76 -8.17 2.93
N PRO A 335 -10.81 -8.66 3.75
CA PRO A 335 -11.13 -9.43 4.96
C PRO A 335 -11.84 -8.61 6.04
N ASP A 336 -11.67 -7.29 6.02
CA ASP A 336 -12.30 -6.35 6.94
C ASP A 336 -13.65 -5.82 6.43
N ALA A 337 -14.17 -6.38 5.33
CA ALA A 337 -15.46 -5.97 4.79
C ALA A 337 -16.60 -6.25 5.79
N THR A 338 -17.58 -5.36 5.79
CA THR A 338 -18.78 -5.45 6.62
C THR A 338 -20.03 -5.51 5.76
N TYR A 339 -21.05 -6.18 6.26
CA TYR A 339 -22.32 -6.39 5.60
C TYR A 339 -23.44 -5.88 6.49
N HIS A 340 -24.38 -5.15 5.90
CA HIS A 340 -25.61 -4.74 6.54
C HIS A 340 -26.81 -5.24 5.75
N LEU A 341 -27.79 -5.83 6.44
CA LEU A 341 -29.04 -6.24 5.82
C LEU A 341 -29.84 -5.01 5.40
N THR A 342 -30.09 -4.89 4.10
CA THR A 342 -31.02 -3.90 3.55
C THR A 342 -32.42 -4.47 3.45
N GLN A 343 -32.52 -5.78 3.17
CA GLN A 343 -33.76 -6.54 3.21
C GLN A 343 -33.47 -7.89 3.86
N GLY A 344 -34.17 -8.17 4.97
CA GLY A 344 -34.05 -9.47 5.63
C GLY A 344 -34.77 -10.60 4.90
N PRO A 345 -34.42 -11.85 5.23
CA PRO A 345 -35.13 -13.01 4.74
C PRO A 345 -36.59 -13.04 5.20
N LYS A 346 -37.47 -13.63 4.38
CA LYS A 346 -38.92 -13.65 4.64
C LYS A 346 -39.36 -14.84 5.49
N TYR A 347 -38.68 -15.98 5.34
CA TYR A 347 -39.03 -17.27 5.95
C TYR A 347 -38.00 -17.76 6.96
N GLY A 348 -36.90 -17.04 7.13
CA GLY A 348 -35.88 -17.30 8.14
C GLY A 348 -35.32 -16.04 8.77
N HIS A 349 -34.16 -16.19 9.40
CA HIS A 349 -33.35 -15.10 9.92
C HIS A 349 -31.87 -15.47 9.85
N LEU A 350 -31.02 -14.44 9.89
CA LEU A 350 -29.58 -14.61 10.00
C LEU A 350 -29.16 -14.56 11.47
N LEU A 351 -28.24 -15.44 11.81
CA LEU A 351 -27.65 -15.61 13.12
C LEU A 351 -26.15 -15.34 13.03
N VAL A 352 -25.61 -14.61 13.99
CA VAL A 352 -24.17 -14.42 14.17
C VAL A 352 -23.83 -14.88 15.59
N GLY A 353 -22.97 -15.88 15.72
CA GLY A 353 -22.69 -16.50 17.02
C GLY A 353 -23.94 -17.06 17.70
N GLY A 354 -24.96 -17.43 16.92
CA GLY A 354 -26.24 -17.96 17.40
C GLY A 354 -27.28 -16.93 17.81
N GLN A 355 -27.03 -15.62 17.64
CA GLN A 355 -28.00 -14.56 17.91
C GLN A 355 -28.48 -13.87 16.63
N PRO A 356 -29.76 -13.47 16.52
CA PRO A 356 -30.25 -12.73 15.37
C PRO A 356 -29.46 -11.44 15.12
N ALA A 357 -29.00 -11.23 13.90
CA ALA A 357 -28.20 -10.08 13.54
C ALA A 357 -28.57 -9.50 12.19
N THR A 358 -28.46 -8.18 12.08
CA THR A 358 -28.67 -7.41 10.83
C THR A 358 -27.36 -6.91 10.24
N ALA A 359 -26.22 -7.16 10.90
CA ALA A 359 -24.90 -6.82 10.40
C ALA A 359 -23.87 -7.87 10.83
N PHE A 360 -22.88 -8.10 9.97
CA PHE A 360 -21.80 -9.07 10.18
C PHE A 360 -20.59 -8.74 9.31
N SER A 361 -19.42 -9.35 9.57
CA SER A 361 -18.19 -9.12 8.80
C SER A 361 -17.80 -10.30 7.90
N GLN A 362 -16.92 -10.05 6.92
CA GLN A 362 -16.31 -11.10 6.11
C GLN A 362 -15.54 -12.11 6.97
N LEU A 363 -14.83 -11.63 7.99
CA LEU A 363 -14.12 -12.51 8.93
C LEU A 363 -15.08 -13.50 9.62
N GLN A 364 -16.27 -13.06 10.02
CA GLN A 364 -17.27 -13.94 10.64
C GLN A 364 -17.85 -14.95 9.66
N VAL A 365 -18.03 -14.57 8.39
CA VAL A 365 -18.42 -15.50 7.31
C VAL A 365 -17.32 -16.54 7.09
N ASP A 366 -16.06 -16.12 7.05
CA ASP A 366 -14.91 -16.99 6.86
C ASP A 366 -14.72 -17.99 8.03
N GLN A 367 -15.09 -17.57 9.25
CA GLN A 367 -15.08 -18.39 10.45
C GLN A 367 -16.33 -19.29 10.59
N GLY A 368 -17.33 -19.13 9.72
CA GLY A 368 -18.58 -19.89 9.76
C GLY A 368 -19.52 -19.49 10.91
N GLU A 369 -19.33 -18.29 11.49
CA GLU A 369 -20.15 -17.79 12.60
C GLU A 369 -21.50 -17.23 12.14
N VAL A 370 -21.60 -16.89 10.85
CA VAL A 370 -22.82 -16.39 10.23
C VAL A 370 -23.60 -17.56 9.66
N ALA A 371 -24.84 -17.75 10.13
CA ALA A 371 -25.70 -18.83 9.68
C ALA A 371 -27.11 -18.33 9.38
N PHE A 372 -27.75 -18.95 8.39
CA PHE A 372 -29.16 -18.79 8.12
C PHE A 372 -29.95 -19.90 8.83
N ALA A 373 -31.10 -19.57 9.41
CA ALA A 373 -32.03 -20.52 9.98
C ALA A 373 -33.47 -20.22 9.57
N PHE A 374 -34.18 -21.23 9.07
CA PHE A 374 -35.61 -21.12 8.78
C PHE A 374 -36.43 -21.03 10.09
N THR A 375 -37.38 -20.10 10.13
CA THR A 375 -38.38 -19.97 11.21
C THR A 375 -39.79 -20.24 10.74
N ASN A 376 -40.02 -20.11 9.43
CA ASN A 376 -41.28 -20.38 8.79
C ASN A 376 -41.06 -21.39 7.66
N PHE A 377 -41.67 -22.56 7.78
CA PHE A 377 -41.56 -23.67 6.81
C PHE A 377 -42.62 -23.58 5.70
N SER A 378 -43.06 -22.38 5.32
CA SER A 378 -44.02 -22.17 4.24
C SER A 378 -43.39 -22.16 2.83
N SER A 379 -42.06 -22.15 2.74
CA SER A 379 -41.33 -22.07 1.47
C SER A 379 -40.03 -22.88 1.54
N SER A 380 -39.62 -23.42 0.39
CA SER A 380 -38.36 -24.15 0.17
C SER A 380 -37.20 -23.25 -0.23
N HIS A 381 -37.47 -21.96 -0.43
CA HIS A 381 -36.51 -20.95 -0.84
C HIS A 381 -36.75 -19.64 -0.10
N ASP A 382 -35.68 -18.89 0.10
CA ASP A 382 -35.67 -17.56 0.68
C ASP A 382 -34.53 -16.74 0.05
N HIS A 383 -34.47 -15.44 0.32
CA HIS A 383 -33.36 -14.59 -0.08
C HIS A 383 -33.23 -13.40 0.86
N PHE A 384 -32.06 -12.79 0.89
CA PHE A 384 -31.85 -11.55 1.62
C PHE A 384 -30.90 -10.64 0.85
N ASN A 385 -31.04 -9.33 1.06
CA ASN A 385 -30.20 -8.33 0.42
C ASN A 385 -29.24 -7.73 1.45
N VAL A 386 -27.98 -7.63 1.05
CA VAL A 386 -26.91 -7.05 1.84
C VAL A 386 -26.34 -5.82 1.14
N LEU A 387 -25.97 -4.82 1.91
CA LEU A 387 -25.06 -3.76 1.53
C LEU A 387 -23.68 -4.13 2.08
N ALA A 388 -22.74 -4.45 1.20
CA ALA A 388 -21.35 -4.66 1.54
C ALA A 388 -20.62 -3.31 1.58
N LEU A 389 -19.78 -3.10 2.59
CA LEU A 389 -18.90 -1.94 2.72
C LEU A 389 -17.47 -2.41 2.97
N ALA A 390 -16.54 -1.88 2.18
CA ALA A 390 -15.11 -2.12 2.36
C ALA A 390 -14.32 -0.89 1.93
N ARG A 391 -13.42 -0.42 2.81
CA ARG A 391 -12.45 0.67 2.55
C ARG A 391 -13.03 1.87 1.80
N GLY A 392 -14.20 2.34 2.24
CA GLY A 392 -14.87 3.54 1.70
C GLY A 392 -15.73 3.31 0.44
N ALA A 393 -15.74 2.10 -0.12
CA ALA A 393 -16.63 1.70 -1.21
C ALA A 393 -17.80 0.85 -0.68
N ASN A 394 -18.93 0.88 -1.39
CA ASN A 394 -20.10 0.07 -1.08
C ASN A 394 -20.70 -0.56 -2.34
N THR A 395 -21.39 -1.69 -2.15
CA THR A 395 -22.14 -2.38 -3.22
C THR A 395 -23.22 -3.26 -2.61
N SER A 396 -24.29 -3.52 -3.34
CA SER A 396 -25.41 -4.36 -2.88
C SER A 396 -25.38 -5.73 -3.54
N ALA A 397 -25.76 -6.77 -2.81
CA ALA A 397 -25.91 -8.12 -3.34
C ALA A 397 -27.12 -8.84 -2.74
N THR A 398 -27.67 -9.79 -3.50
CA THR A 398 -28.75 -10.68 -3.05
C THR A 398 -28.21 -12.09 -2.88
N VAL A 399 -28.32 -12.64 -1.68
CA VAL A 399 -27.95 -14.02 -1.38
C VAL A 399 -29.20 -14.88 -1.41
N ASN A 400 -29.20 -15.87 -2.31
CA ASN A 400 -30.31 -16.83 -2.44
C ASN A 400 -30.09 -18.02 -1.50
N VAL A 401 -31.18 -18.45 -0.88
CA VAL A 401 -31.21 -19.60 0.05
C VAL A 401 -32.17 -20.65 -0.50
N THR A 402 -31.72 -21.89 -0.58
CA THR A 402 -32.51 -23.02 -1.05
C THR A 402 -32.39 -24.19 -0.09
N VAL A 403 -33.47 -24.95 0.06
CA VAL A 403 -33.47 -26.17 0.88
C VAL A 403 -33.01 -27.35 0.04
N ARG A 404 -31.94 -28.01 0.48
CA ARG A 404 -31.49 -29.28 -0.09
C ARG A 404 -32.27 -30.43 0.53
N ALA A 405 -33.03 -31.13 -0.30
CA ALA A 405 -33.87 -32.27 0.10
C ALA A 405 -33.02 -33.39 0.72
N LEU A 406 -33.52 -33.99 1.81
CA LEU A 406 -32.97 -35.23 2.34
C LEU A 406 -33.70 -36.42 1.71
N LEU A 407 -33.35 -36.70 0.46
CA LEU A 407 -33.98 -37.71 -0.37
C LEU A 407 -32.91 -38.45 -1.16
N HIS A 408 -32.95 -39.79 -1.13
CA HIS A 408 -32.17 -40.58 -2.07
C HIS A 408 -32.98 -40.78 -3.35
N VAL A 409 -32.37 -40.45 -4.49
CA VAL A 409 -32.98 -40.55 -5.81
C VAL A 409 -32.12 -41.46 -6.68
N TRP A 410 -32.72 -42.50 -7.25
CA TRP A 410 -32.04 -43.40 -8.18
C TRP A 410 -32.89 -43.64 -9.43
N ALA A 411 -32.49 -43.02 -10.53
CA ALA A 411 -33.03 -43.30 -11.85
C ALA A 411 -32.07 -44.22 -12.60
N GLY A 412 -32.14 -45.54 -12.34
CA GLY A 412 -31.36 -46.50 -13.09
C GLY A 412 -31.93 -46.72 -14.48
N GLY A 413 -31.07 -46.60 -15.51
CA GLY A 413 -31.31 -46.99 -16.92
C GLY A 413 -32.43 -46.21 -17.63
N PRO A 414 -32.44 -46.18 -18.97
CA PRO A 414 -33.60 -45.66 -19.69
C PRO A 414 -34.84 -46.52 -19.40
N TRP A 415 -35.97 -45.89 -19.17
CA TRP A 415 -37.24 -46.54 -18.84
C TRP A 415 -38.10 -46.80 -20.09
N PRO A 416 -38.85 -47.91 -20.14
CA PRO A 416 -39.58 -48.31 -21.34
C PRO A 416 -40.80 -47.42 -21.63
N GLN A 417 -40.89 -46.92 -22.86
CA GLN A 417 -42.02 -46.15 -23.38
C GLN A 417 -43.24 -47.04 -23.64
N GLY A 418 -44.42 -46.55 -23.26
CA GLY A 418 -45.68 -47.28 -23.36
C GLY A 418 -45.96 -48.24 -22.20
N ALA A 419 -45.09 -48.27 -21.18
CA ALA A 419 -45.25 -49.10 -19.99
C ALA A 419 -45.67 -48.28 -18.77
N THR A 420 -46.24 -48.96 -17.76
CA THR A 420 -46.45 -48.39 -16.43
C THR A 420 -45.39 -48.94 -15.49
N LEU A 421 -44.53 -48.08 -14.96
CA LEU A 421 -43.46 -48.44 -14.04
C LEU A 421 -43.94 -48.38 -12.60
N ARG A 422 -43.40 -49.22 -11.72
CA ARG A 422 -43.59 -49.10 -10.28
C ARG A 422 -42.61 -48.09 -9.72
N LEU A 423 -43.16 -47.04 -9.10
CA LEU A 423 -42.38 -46.07 -8.35
C LEU A 423 -42.36 -46.51 -6.88
N ASP A 424 -41.20 -46.95 -6.39
CA ASP A 424 -41.01 -47.44 -5.02
C ASP A 424 -39.79 -46.82 -4.33
N SER A 425 -39.50 -47.31 -3.12
CA SER A 425 -38.40 -46.83 -2.28
C SER A 425 -37.00 -47.12 -2.83
N THR A 426 -36.86 -47.84 -3.93
CA THR A 426 -35.57 -47.98 -4.62
C THR A 426 -35.27 -46.77 -5.50
N ILE A 427 -36.31 -46.11 -6.02
CA ILE A 427 -36.20 -44.94 -6.91
C ILE A 427 -36.25 -43.64 -6.12
N LEU A 428 -37.20 -43.51 -5.18
CA LEU A 428 -37.36 -42.34 -4.32
C LEU A 428 -37.43 -42.77 -2.87
N ASN A 429 -36.45 -42.38 -2.05
CA ASN A 429 -36.39 -42.81 -0.66
C ASN A 429 -36.16 -41.65 0.30
N ALA A 430 -37.21 -41.25 1.03
CA ALA A 430 -37.16 -40.27 2.11
C ALA A 430 -37.07 -40.92 3.50
N GLY A 431 -36.67 -42.19 3.60
CA GLY A 431 -36.61 -42.93 4.87
C GLY A 431 -35.69 -42.29 5.92
N GLU A 432 -34.56 -41.69 5.52
CA GLU A 432 -33.71 -40.95 6.47
C GLU A 432 -34.45 -39.72 7.04
N LEU A 433 -35.21 -39.00 6.20
CA LEU A 433 -36.03 -37.88 6.65
C LEU A 433 -37.16 -38.33 7.58
N ALA A 434 -37.77 -39.48 7.29
CA ALA A 434 -38.78 -40.09 8.15
C ALA A 434 -38.22 -40.38 9.55
N ASN A 435 -37.04 -41.02 9.59
CA ASN A 435 -36.34 -41.37 10.84
C ASN A 435 -35.97 -40.14 11.67
N ARG A 436 -35.48 -39.07 11.03
CA ARG A 436 -35.10 -37.83 11.73
C ARG A 436 -36.29 -37.04 12.27
N THR A 437 -37.42 -37.06 11.55
CA THR A 437 -38.60 -36.26 11.92
C THR A 437 -39.65 -37.03 12.73
N GLY A 438 -39.55 -38.36 12.80
CA GLY A 438 -40.57 -39.22 13.42
C GLY A 438 -41.94 -39.08 12.75
N SER A 439 -41.96 -38.74 11.45
CA SER A 439 -43.18 -38.51 10.69
C SER A 439 -43.06 -39.12 9.30
N VAL A 440 -44.20 -39.49 8.69
CA VAL A 440 -44.22 -40.03 7.32
C VAL A 440 -44.02 -38.88 6.33
N PRO A 441 -42.92 -38.86 5.55
CA PRO A 441 -42.70 -37.83 4.54
C PRO A 441 -43.79 -37.84 3.48
N ARG A 442 -44.14 -36.64 3.00
CA ARG A 442 -45.17 -36.41 1.98
C ARG A 442 -44.55 -35.74 0.78
N PHE A 443 -45.00 -36.13 -0.40
CA PHE A 443 -44.60 -35.59 -1.67
C PHE A 443 -45.79 -34.91 -2.33
N ARG A 444 -45.54 -33.77 -2.97
CA ARG A 444 -46.46 -33.08 -3.85
C ARG A 444 -45.83 -32.93 -5.21
N LEU A 445 -46.55 -33.30 -6.26
CA LEU A 445 -46.15 -33.07 -7.63
C LEU A 445 -46.30 -31.58 -7.96
N LEU A 446 -45.18 -30.91 -8.27
CA LEU A 446 -45.18 -29.52 -8.73
C LEU A 446 -45.23 -29.46 -10.25
N VAL A 447 -44.40 -30.27 -10.90
CA VAL A 447 -44.32 -30.39 -12.36
C VAL A 447 -44.31 -31.88 -12.69
N GLY A 448 -45.32 -32.33 -13.44
CA GLY A 448 -45.38 -33.69 -13.96
C GLY A 448 -44.44 -33.91 -15.15
N PRO A 449 -44.17 -35.18 -15.50
CA PRO A 449 -43.42 -35.52 -16.70
C PRO A 449 -44.16 -35.06 -17.96
N GLN A 450 -43.40 -34.67 -18.98
CA GLN A 450 -43.93 -34.18 -20.26
C GLN A 450 -44.63 -35.28 -21.05
N TYR A 451 -44.10 -36.50 -21.00
CA TYR A 451 -44.58 -37.65 -21.74
C TYR A 451 -45.05 -38.76 -20.80
N GLY A 452 -45.69 -38.38 -19.70
CA GLY A 452 -46.22 -39.36 -18.75
C GLY A 452 -47.09 -38.77 -17.67
N ARG A 453 -47.52 -39.61 -16.74
CA ARG A 453 -48.26 -39.18 -15.55
C ARG A 453 -48.09 -40.16 -14.39
N LEU A 454 -48.14 -39.64 -13.16
CA LEU A 454 -48.26 -40.48 -11.97
C LEU A 454 -49.70 -40.97 -11.81
N VAL A 455 -49.87 -42.26 -11.53
CA VAL A 455 -51.16 -42.93 -11.30
C VAL A 455 -51.11 -43.79 -10.04
N ARG A 456 -52.28 -44.04 -9.44
CA ARG A 456 -52.42 -45.05 -8.39
C ARG A 456 -52.49 -46.44 -9.03
N VAL A 457 -51.78 -47.40 -8.46
CA VAL A 457 -51.81 -48.79 -8.91
C VAL A 457 -52.39 -49.67 -7.80
N PRO A 458 -53.34 -50.56 -8.10
CA PRO A 458 -53.95 -51.45 -7.11
C PRO A 458 -52.93 -52.38 -6.45
N GLY A 459 -53.09 -52.61 -5.15
CA GLY A 459 -52.19 -53.46 -4.36
C GLY A 459 -52.44 -54.97 -4.54
N ALA A 460 -53.63 -55.34 -5.04
CA ALA A 460 -54.05 -56.72 -5.29
C ALA A 460 -54.69 -56.86 -6.68
N ARG A 461 -54.55 -58.02 -7.33
CA ARG A 461 -55.11 -58.32 -8.67
C ARG A 461 -56.64 -58.19 -8.76
N THR A 462 -57.34 -58.14 -7.63
CA THR A 462 -58.80 -58.03 -7.52
C THR A 462 -59.32 -56.60 -7.36
N GLU A 463 -58.44 -55.61 -7.22
CA GLU A 463 -58.85 -54.19 -7.13
C GLU A 463 -58.96 -53.55 -8.53
N PRO A 464 -60.01 -52.75 -8.78
CA PRO A 464 -60.16 -52.06 -10.06
C PRO A 464 -59.03 -51.07 -10.29
N ARG A 465 -58.55 -50.99 -11.54
CA ARG A 465 -57.48 -50.07 -11.95
C ARG A 465 -57.98 -48.62 -11.85
N ASP A 466 -57.56 -47.90 -10.82
CA ASP A 466 -57.91 -46.49 -10.64
C ASP A 466 -56.88 -45.60 -11.35
N SER A 467 -57.14 -45.26 -12.61
CA SER A 467 -56.26 -44.43 -13.46
C SER A 467 -56.23 -42.94 -13.09
N ARG A 468 -56.56 -42.59 -11.84
CA ARG A 468 -56.59 -41.20 -11.39
C ARG A 468 -55.16 -40.64 -11.27
N PRO A 469 -54.91 -39.44 -11.81
CA PRO A 469 -53.63 -38.78 -11.64
C PRO A 469 -53.36 -38.52 -10.14
N VAL A 470 -52.13 -38.73 -9.73
CA VAL A 470 -51.70 -38.55 -8.34
C VAL A 470 -50.85 -37.30 -8.21
N GLU A 471 -51.38 -36.31 -7.52
CA GLU A 471 -50.62 -35.09 -7.19
C GLU A 471 -49.96 -35.16 -5.82
N HIS A 472 -50.48 -36.00 -4.91
CA HIS A 472 -49.99 -36.10 -3.54
C HIS A 472 -49.83 -37.56 -3.14
N PHE A 473 -48.69 -37.89 -2.55
CA PHE A 473 -48.39 -39.23 -2.07
C PHE A 473 -47.44 -39.21 -0.88
N THR A 474 -47.26 -40.36 -0.24
CA THR A 474 -46.43 -40.51 0.97
C THR A 474 -45.29 -41.49 0.75
N GLN A 475 -44.28 -41.43 1.62
CA GLN A 475 -43.24 -42.45 1.68
C GLN A 475 -43.84 -43.87 1.86
N GLN A 476 -44.92 -44.00 2.63
CA GLN A 476 -45.64 -45.27 2.79
C GLN A 476 -46.25 -45.76 1.47
N ASP A 477 -46.74 -44.87 0.60
CA ASP A 477 -47.26 -45.27 -0.71
C ASP A 477 -46.17 -45.84 -1.63
N LEU A 478 -44.93 -45.35 -1.51
CA LEU A 478 -43.77 -45.88 -2.23
C LEU A 478 -43.35 -47.25 -1.67
N GLU A 479 -43.33 -47.40 -0.36
CA GLU A 479 -43.00 -48.67 0.32
C GLU A 479 -44.04 -49.76 0.05
N ASP A 480 -45.32 -49.39 0.07
CA ASP A 480 -46.44 -50.27 -0.26
C ASP A 480 -46.51 -50.57 -1.78
N GLY A 481 -45.75 -49.83 -2.61
CA GLY A 481 -45.75 -50.00 -4.07
C GLY A 481 -47.04 -49.59 -4.75
N ARG A 482 -47.76 -48.59 -4.24
CA ARG A 482 -49.07 -48.17 -4.76
C ARG A 482 -49.00 -47.08 -5.84
N LEU A 483 -47.80 -46.73 -6.30
CA LEU A 483 -47.57 -45.66 -7.26
C LEU A 483 -47.01 -46.19 -8.57
N GLY A 484 -47.66 -45.80 -9.66
CA GLY A 484 -47.25 -46.06 -11.01
C GLY A 484 -46.81 -44.80 -11.72
N LEU A 485 -45.79 -44.89 -12.57
CA LEU A 485 -45.44 -43.87 -13.55
C LEU A 485 -45.78 -44.41 -14.94
N GLU A 486 -46.83 -43.87 -15.56
CA GLU A 486 -47.19 -44.18 -16.94
C GLU A 486 -46.32 -43.36 -17.88
N ILE A 487 -45.53 -44.03 -18.73
CA ILE A 487 -44.73 -43.38 -19.76
C ILE A 487 -45.45 -43.54 -21.10
N CYS A 488 -45.85 -42.43 -21.70
CA CYS A 488 -46.48 -42.38 -23.00
C CYS A 488 -45.42 -42.46 -24.12
N ARG A 489 -45.83 -42.94 -25.30
CA ARG A 489 -45.00 -42.80 -26.51
C ARG A 489 -45.14 -41.37 -27.04
N PRO A 490 -44.04 -40.66 -27.36
CA PRO A 490 -44.13 -39.33 -27.94
C PRO A 490 -44.80 -39.40 -29.33
N GLU A 491 -45.97 -38.79 -29.47
CA GLU A 491 -46.70 -38.74 -30.75
C GLU A 491 -45.93 -37.88 -31.78
N GLY A 492 -45.72 -38.41 -32.99
CA GLY A 492 -45.13 -37.67 -34.12
C GLY A 492 -43.60 -37.60 -34.19
N ARG A 493 -42.86 -38.31 -33.32
CA ARG A 493 -41.39 -38.38 -33.35
C ARG A 493 -40.90 -39.80 -33.66
N SER A 494 -39.78 -39.94 -34.37
CA SER A 494 -39.13 -41.25 -34.57
C SER A 494 -38.85 -41.92 -33.21
N PRO A 495 -39.11 -43.22 -33.05
CA PRO A 495 -38.89 -43.93 -31.78
C PRO A 495 -37.41 -43.86 -31.42
N GLY A 496 -37.10 -43.16 -30.34
CA GLY A 496 -35.73 -42.94 -29.90
C GLY A 496 -35.67 -42.50 -28.44
N PRO A 497 -34.47 -42.47 -27.85
CA PRO A 497 -34.29 -42.08 -26.47
C PRO A 497 -34.77 -40.65 -26.24
N ALA A 498 -35.56 -40.43 -25.18
CA ALA A 498 -36.03 -39.11 -24.77
C ALA A 498 -35.82 -38.93 -23.27
N GLY A 499 -35.30 -37.77 -22.87
CA GLY A 499 -35.25 -37.37 -21.47
C GLY A 499 -36.58 -36.78 -21.03
N ASP A 500 -37.00 -37.09 -19.82
CA ASP A 500 -38.16 -36.51 -19.16
C ASP A 500 -37.83 -36.26 -17.68
N SER A 501 -38.61 -35.44 -17.00
CA SER A 501 -38.40 -35.15 -15.60
C SER A 501 -39.68 -34.81 -14.87
N LEU A 502 -39.68 -35.03 -13.57
CA LEU A 502 -40.76 -34.59 -12.70
C LEU A 502 -40.19 -33.86 -11.48
N THR A 503 -40.87 -32.80 -11.07
CA THR A 503 -40.46 -32.00 -9.92
C THR A 503 -41.41 -32.23 -8.77
N LEU A 504 -40.85 -32.58 -7.61
CA LEU A 504 -41.57 -32.88 -6.39
C LEU A 504 -41.20 -31.88 -5.30
N GLU A 505 -42.18 -31.59 -4.45
CA GLU A 505 -41.98 -30.92 -3.17
C GLU A 505 -42.10 -31.95 -2.03
N LEU A 506 -41.05 -32.08 -1.23
CA LEU A 506 -40.94 -33.01 -0.12
C LEU A 506 -41.18 -32.29 1.21
N TRP A 507 -42.11 -32.81 1.99
CA TRP A 507 -42.54 -32.27 3.29
C TRP A 507 -42.38 -33.32 4.39
N ALA A 508 -41.98 -32.88 5.58
CA ALA A 508 -42.04 -33.67 6.80
C ALA A 508 -42.27 -32.75 8.02
N ARG A 509 -42.62 -33.33 9.17
CA ARG A 509 -42.92 -32.53 10.37
C ARG A 509 -41.66 -31.83 10.90
N GLY A 510 -41.77 -30.54 11.19
CA GLY A 510 -40.73 -29.78 11.89
C GLY A 510 -39.51 -29.40 11.06
N VAL A 511 -39.59 -29.52 9.73
CA VAL A 511 -38.52 -29.17 8.79
C VAL A 511 -39.08 -28.34 7.63
N PRO A 512 -38.27 -27.49 6.97
CA PRO A 512 -38.71 -26.77 5.78
C PRO A 512 -39.03 -27.74 4.62
N PRO A 513 -39.93 -27.37 3.70
CA PRO A 513 -40.15 -28.14 2.48
C PRO A 513 -38.92 -28.04 1.57
N ALA A 514 -38.70 -29.07 0.75
CA ALA A 514 -37.59 -29.10 -0.20
C ALA A 514 -38.11 -29.47 -1.59
N VAL A 515 -37.55 -28.83 -2.62
CA VAL A 515 -37.90 -29.13 -4.01
C VAL A 515 -36.82 -30.01 -4.61
N VAL A 516 -37.23 -31.03 -5.36
CA VAL A 516 -36.33 -31.99 -6.01
C VAL A 516 -36.83 -32.32 -7.40
N SER A 517 -35.91 -32.41 -8.37
CA SER A 517 -36.21 -32.95 -9.70
C SER A 517 -35.75 -34.40 -9.78
N LEU A 518 -36.61 -35.27 -10.29
CA LEU A 518 -36.27 -36.62 -10.72
C LEU A 518 -36.16 -36.58 -12.24
N ASP A 519 -34.93 -36.58 -12.73
CA ASP A 519 -34.64 -36.62 -14.16
C ASP A 519 -34.40 -38.08 -14.57
N PHE A 520 -35.01 -38.52 -15.67
CA PHE A 520 -34.91 -39.89 -16.17
C PHE A 520 -34.90 -39.94 -17.69
N ALA A 521 -34.27 -40.98 -18.23
CA ALA A 521 -34.29 -41.26 -19.66
C ALA A 521 -35.40 -42.27 -19.97
N THR A 522 -35.92 -42.24 -21.19
CA THR A 522 -36.90 -43.19 -21.70
C THR A 522 -36.44 -43.75 -23.04
N GLU A 523 -36.84 -44.98 -23.36
CA GLU A 523 -36.53 -45.64 -24.63
C GLU A 523 -37.69 -46.53 -25.11
N PRO A 524 -37.76 -46.87 -26.41
CA PRO A 524 -38.73 -47.85 -26.89
C PRO A 524 -38.63 -49.17 -26.11
N TYR A 525 -39.78 -49.75 -25.76
CA TYR A 525 -39.83 -51.03 -25.07
C TYR A 525 -39.23 -52.16 -25.92
N ASP A 526 -38.30 -52.91 -25.34
CA ASP A 526 -37.71 -54.14 -25.88
C ASP A 526 -37.95 -55.30 -24.91
N ALA A 527 -38.58 -56.37 -25.38
CA ALA A 527 -38.87 -57.55 -24.58
C ALA A 527 -37.61 -58.38 -24.24
N ALA A 528 -36.52 -58.22 -25.00
CA ALA A 528 -35.26 -58.93 -24.78
C ALA A 528 -34.34 -58.24 -23.75
N GLN A 529 -34.66 -57.01 -23.35
CA GLN A 529 -33.82 -56.20 -22.48
C GLN A 529 -34.34 -56.21 -21.02
N PRO A 530 -33.46 -56.43 -20.03
CA PRO A 530 -33.85 -56.28 -18.63
C PRO A 530 -33.93 -54.80 -18.24
N TYR A 531 -35.06 -54.41 -17.64
CA TYR A 531 -35.24 -53.08 -17.07
C TYR A 531 -34.94 -53.09 -15.56
N SER A 532 -34.27 -52.03 -15.09
CA SER A 532 -33.92 -51.77 -13.69
C SER A 532 -35.10 -51.42 -12.79
N VAL A 533 -36.31 -51.32 -13.37
CA VAL A 533 -37.53 -50.92 -12.69
C VAL A 533 -38.61 -51.99 -12.89
N ALA A 534 -39.39 -52.25 -11.84
CA ALA A 534 -40.51 -53.19 -11.94
C ALA A 534 -41.63 -52.61 -12.81
N LEU A 535 -42.16 -53.42 -13.72
CA LEU A 535 -43.22 -53.03 -14.65
C LEU A 535 -44.58 -53.54 -14.16
N PHE A 536 -45.56 -52.66 -14.06
CA PHE A 536 -46.95 -53.00 -13.74
C PHE A 536 -47.76 -53.40 -14.98
N SER A 537 -47.50 -52.75 -16.12
CA SER A 537 -48.09 -53.15 -17.40
C SER A 537 -47.13 -52.88 -18.55
N LEU A 538 -47.10 -53.81 -19.49
CA LEU A 538 -46.37 -53.72 -20.75
C LEU A 538 -47.14 -52.88 -21.78
N PRO A 539 -46.49 -52.39 -22.85
CA PRO A 539 -47.18 -51.74 -23.94
C PRO A 539 -48.25 -52.64 -24.57
N GLU A 540 -49.35 -52.05 -25.02
CA GLU A 540 -50.53 -52.74 -25.55
C GLU A 540 -50.19 -53.71 -26.70
N ALA A 541 -49.20 -53.37 -27.53
CA ALA A 541 -48.69 -54.23 -28.62
C ALA A 541 -48.00 -55.51 -28.14
N ALA A 542 -47.41 -55.52 -26.94
CA ALA A 542 -46.76 -56.70 -26.35
C ALA A 542 -47.74 -57.58 -25.56
N GLN A 543 -48.88 -57.01 -25.12
CA GLN A 543 -49.93 -57.77 -24.43
C GLN A 543 -50.67 -58.72 -25.40
N THR A 544 -50.72 -58.39 -26.69
CA THR A 544 -51.40 -59.19 -27.72
C THR A 544 -50.63 -60.46 -28.12
N GLU A 545 -49.32 -60.54 -27.87
CA GLU A 545 -48.50 -61.74 -28.14
C GLU A 545 -48.52 -62.75 -26.97
N ALA A 546 -48.74 -62.30 -25.73
CA ALA A 546 -48.73 -63.17 -24.55
C ALA A 546 -50.02 -63.99 -24.35
N GLU A 547 -51.12 -63.65 -25.04
CA GLU A 547 -52.42 -64.33 -24.90
C GLU A 547 -52.71 -65.39 -25.98
N ARG A 548 -51.73 -65.81 -26.79
CA ARG A 548 -51.94 -66.84 -27.83
C ARG A 548 -51.68 -68.25 -27.28
N PRO A 549 -52.69 -69.15 -27.21
CA PRO A 549 -52.44 -70.55 -26.86
C PRO A 549 -51.95 -71.29 -28.11
N GLU A 550 -50.69 -71.73 -28.14
CA GLU A 550 -50.19 -72.54 -29.25
C GLU A 550 -50.60 -74.01 -29.11
N SER A 551 -51.49 -74.42 -30.01
CA SER A 551 -51.80 -75.81 -30.37
C SER A 551 -50.78 -76.35 -31.39
N SER A 552 -50.28 -77.55 -31.15
CA SER A 552 -49.37 -78.37 -31.99
C SER A 552 -50.11 -79.13 -33.12
N PRO A 553 -49.45 -79.96 -33.98
CA PRO A 553 -48.16 -79.89 -34.72
C PRO A 553 -48.39 -80.16 -36.26
N PRO A 554 -47.37 -80.41 -37.13
CA PRO A 554 -46.91 -81.80 -37.36
C PRO A 554 -45.43 -82.02 -37.81
N THR A 555 -44.89 -83.15 -37.32
CA THR A 555 -44.09 -84.24 -37.93
C THR A 555 -43.02 -83.96 -39.02
N GLY A 556 -41.76 -84.27 -38.67
CA GLY A 556 -40.67 -84.60 -39.58
C GLY A 556 -39.30 -84.64 -38.89
N GLU A 557 -38.81 -85.83 -38.53
CA GLU A 557 -37.47 -86.13 -37.98
C GLU A 557 -36.75 -87.11 -38.95
N PRO A 558 -35.44 -87.43 -38.81
CA PRO A 558 -34.46 -86.97 -37.82
C PRO A 558 -33.06 -86.60 -38.38
N ASP A 559 -32.23 -85.91 -37.60
CA ASP A 559 -30.85 -86.38 -37.35
C ASP A 559 -30.13 -85.67 -36.18
N LEU A 560 -29.77 -86.50 -35.20
CA LEU A 560 -28.55 -86.59 -34.39
C LEU A 560 -28.01 -85.42 -33.54
N ALA A 561 -27.97 -85.75 -32.24
CA ALA A 561 -26.94 -85.46 -31.23
C ALA A 561 -27.01 -84.12 -30.47
N ALA A 562 -27.51 -84.17 -29.22
CA ALA A 562 -26.66 -84.29 -28.03
C ALA A 562 -27.47 -84.10 -26.73
N SER A 563 -27.21 -85.00 -25.79
CA SER A 563 -27.76 -85.09 -24.43
C SER A 563 -27.58 -83.80 -23.60
N SER A 564 -28.69 -83.25 -23.05
CA SER A 564 -28.67 -82.39 -21.86
C SER A 564 -28.75 -83.24 -20.59
N PRO A 565 -27.86 -83.05 -19.60
CA PRO A 565 -28.14 -83.44 -18.23
C PRO A 565 -28.73 -82.26 -17.43
N VAL A 566 -29.66 -82.62 -16.55
CA VAL A 566 -30.21 -81.81 -15.46
C VAL A 566 -29.09 -81.39 -14.48
N PRO A 567 -29.21 -80.21 -13.83
CA PRO A 567 -29.03 -80.17 -12.37
C PRO A 567 -30.13 -79.32 -11.72
N THR A 568 -30.91 -79.83 -10.75
CA THR A 568 -30.57 -80.13 -9.36
C THR A 568 -30.06 -78.92 -8.59
N VAL A 569 -30.88 -78.50 -7.63
CA VAL A 569 -30.61 -77.55 -6.55
C VAL A 569 -29.29 -77.88 -5.86
N ALA A 570 -28.37 -76.92 -5.82
CA ALA A 570 -27.20 -76.94 -4.95
C ALA A 570 -27.19 -75.67 -4.09
N THR A 571 -27.63 -75.83 -2.84
CA THR A 571 -27.23 -75.01 -1.71
C THR A 571 -25.75 -75.24 -1.42
N GLU A 572 -24.88 -74.36 -1.89
CA GLU A 572 -23.56 -74.07 -1.31
C GLU A 572 -23.39 -72.55 -1.42
N GLY A 573 -23.31 -71.80 -0.33
CA GLY A 573 -22.26 -71.90 0.66
C GLY A 573 -21.35 -70.68 0.48
N PHE A 574 -21.69 -69.59 1.16
CA PHE A 574 -21.05 -68.26 1.19
C PHE A 574 -19.55 -68.26 1.62
N LEU A 575 -18.88 -69.42 1.65
CA LEU A 575 -17.53 -69.60 2.18
C LEU A 575 -16.47 -69.97 1.12
N GLY A 576 -16.83 -70.29 -0.12
CA GLY A 576 -15.86 -70.60 -1.18
C GLY A 576 -15.20 -69.39 -1.85
N PHE A 577 -15.75 -68.18 -1.68
CA PHE A 577 -15.26 -66.98 -2.38
C PHE A 577 -14.18 -66.20 -1.61
N LEU A 578 -13.96 -66.52 -0.33
CA LEU A 578 -12.99 -65.82 0.53
C LEU A 578 -11.55 -66.33 0.38
N GLU A 579 -11.33 -67.49 -0.23
CA GLU A 579 -9.99 -68.11 -0.29
C GLU A 579 -9.17 -67.66 -1.51
N ALA A 580 -9.81 -67.17 -2.59
CA ALA A 580 -9.11 -66.78 -3.82
C ALA A 580 -8.70 -65.29 -3.88
N ASN A 581 -9.29 -64.40 -3.07
CA ASN A 581 -9.10 -62.95 -3.17
C ASN A 581 -8.52 -62.25 -1.93
N MET A 582 -8.10 -63.03 -0.92
CA MET A 582 -7.52 -62.46 0.30
C MET A 582 -6.23 -61.65 0.04
N PHE A 583 -5.42 -62.04 -0.95
CA PHE A 583 -4.17 -61.36 -1.28
C PHE A 583 -4.35 -60.02 -2.03
N SER A 584 -5.43 -59.85 -2.80
CA SER A 584 -5.67 -58.64 -3.61
C SER A 584 -6.03 -57.41 -2.76
N ILE A 585 -6.52 -57.60 -1.54
CA ILE A 585 -6.90 -56.51 -0.63
C ILE A 585 -5.84 -56.32 0.46
N ILE A 586 -5.25 -57.39 0.97
CA ILE A 586 -4.27 -57.31 2.07
C ILE A 586 -2.97 -56.66 1.63
N ILE A 587 -2.47 -56.95 0.41
CA ILE A 587 -1.20 -56.40 -0.09
C ILE A 587 -1.22 -54.86 -0.19
N PRO A 588 -2.23 -54.21 -0.81
CA PRO A 588 -2.28 -52.75 -0.86
C PRO A 588 -2.51 -52.10 0.51
N VAL A 589 -3.30 -52.72 1.40
CA VAL A 589 -3.48 -52.21 2.78
C VAL A 589 -2.17 -52.27 3.58
N CYS A 590 -1.41 -53.35 3.45
CA CYS A 590 -0.08 -53.48 4.07
C CYS A 590 0.91 -52.44 3.52
N LEU A 591 0.89 -52.17 2.20
CA LEU A 591 1.73 -51.12 1.60
C LEU A 591 1.38 -49.73 2.12
N VAL A 592 0.09 -49.40 2.27
CA VAL A 592 -0.35 -48.11 2.82
C VAL A 592 0.08 -47.97 4.29
N LEU A 593 -0.03 -49.03 5.09
CA LEU A 593 0.41 -49.03 6.48
C LEU A 593 1.94 -48.88 6.62
N LEU A 594 2.72 -49.51 5.73
CA LEU A 594 4.18 -49.41 5.71
C LEU A 594 4.63 -47.99 5.30
N LEU A 595 3.91 -47.38 4.37
CA LEU A 595 4.15 -46.01 3.92
C LEU A 595 3.83 -44.98 5.02
N LEU A 596 2.73 -45.17 5.75
CA LEU A 596 2.40 -44.40 6.96
C LEU A 596 3.46 -44.56 8.06
N ALA A 597 3.96 -45.78 8.27
CA ALA A 597 5.01 -46.06 9.25
C ALA A 597 6.37 -45.42 8.90
N LEU A 598 6.64 -45.13 7.62
CA LEU A 598 7.83 -44.37 7.19
C LEU A 598 7.64 -42.85 7.25
N ILE A 599 6.43 -42.35 6.93
CA ILE A 599 6.13 -40.92 6.92
C ILE A 599 6.07 -40.33 8.34
N LEU A 600 5.49 -41.05 9.30
CA LEU A 600 5.34 -40.57 10.68
C LEU A 600 6.69 -40.22 11.36
N PRO A 601 7.73 -41.09 11.32
CA PRO A 601 9.04 -40.77 11.85
C PRO A 601 9.74 -39.64 11.09
N LEU A 602 9.59 -39.57 9.75
CA LEU A 602 10.18 -38.51 8.94
C LEU A 602 9.56 -37.14 9.27
N PHE A 603 8.23 -37.10 9.42
CA PHE A 603 7.51 -35.90 9.85
C PHE A 603 7.93 -35.48 11.26
N PHE A 604 8.09 -36.43 12.18
CA PHE A 604 8.59 -36.15 13.53
C PHE A 604 10.04 -35.65 13.52
N TYR A 605 10.91 -36.22 12.69
CA TYR A 605 12.30 -35.81 12.50
C TYR A 605 12.40 -34.38 11.93
N LEU A 606 11.62 -34.05 10.90
CA LEU A 606 11.57 -32.72 10.31
C LEU A 606 11.00 -31.68 11.29
N ARG A 607 9.98 -32.05 12.07
CA ARG A 607 9.41 -31.18 13.11
C ARG A 607 10.39 -30.94 14.27
N LYS A 608 11.22 -31.93 14.62
CA LYS A 608 12.29 -31.79 15.62
C LYS A 608 13.43 -30.91 15.12
N ARG A 609 13.83 -31.05 13.85
CA ARG A 609 14.89 -30.22 13.22
C ARG A 609 14.48 -28.74 13.12
N ASN A 610 13.20 -28.46 12.85
CA ASN A 610 12.67 -27.08 12.84
C ASN A 610 12.62 -26.42 14.24
N LYS A 611 12.76 -27.18 15.33
CA LYS A 611 12.82 -26.63 16.69
C LYS A 611 14.24 -26.32 17.18
N THR A 612 15.28 -26.80 16.51
CA THR A 612 16.69 -26.58 16.94
C THR A 612 17.46 -25.56 16.10
N GLY A 613 16.79 -24.88 15.16
CA GLY A 613 17.40 -23.89 14.24
C GLY A 613 17.21 -22.42 14.63
N LYS A 614 17.24 -22.07 15.93
CA LYS A 614 17.32 -20.66 16.37
C LYS A 614 18.55 -20.48 17.25
N HIS A 615 19.59 -19.91 16.65
CA HIS A 615 20.78 -19.44 17.35
C HIS A 615 20.36 -18.43 18.42
N HIS A 616 20.80 -18.68 19.66
CA HIS A 616 20.78 -17.71 20.75
C HIS A 616 21.82 -16.62 20.47
N VAL A 617 21.35 -15.40 20.21
CA VAL A 617 22.15 -14.19 20.47
C VAL A 617 21.85 -13.79 21.91
N GLN A 618 22.86 -13.90 22.77
CA GLN A 618 22.84 -13.36 24.12
C GLN A 618 22.73 -11.83 24.03
N VAL A 619 21.60 -11.27 24.49
CA VAL A 619 21.53 -9.88 24.92
C VAL A 619 21.52 -9.91 26.43
N LEU A 620 22.54 -9.29 27.02
CA LEU A 620 22.70 -9.09 28.46
C LEU A 620 21.48 -8.35 29.03
N ALA A 621 20.84 -8.97 30.02
CA ALA A 621 19.79 -8.36 30.81
C ALA A 621 20.39 -7.28 31.74
N ALA A 622 19.93 -6.04 31.58
CA ALA A 622 20.15 -4.98 32.56
C ALA A 622 19.17 -5.16 33.74
N LYS A 623 19.73 -5.04 34.94
CA LYS A 623 19.13 -5.21 36.27
C LYS A 623 18.05 -4.14 36.55
N PRO A 624 16.94 -4.47 37.25
CA PRO A 624 15.95 -3.47 37.64
C PRO A 624 16.45 -2.67 38.85
N ARG A 625 16.23 -1.35 38.84
CA ARG A 625 16.35 -0.47 40.01
C ARG A 625 14.95 0.00 40.39
N ASP A 626 14.56 -0.37 41.61
CA ASP A 626 13.42 0.21 42.32
C ASP A 626 13.64 1.71 42.58
N GLY A 627 12.56 2.49 42.47
CA GLY A 627 12.55 3.92 42.72
C GLY A 627 11.16 4.52 42.55
N LEU A 628 10.35 4.39 43.60
CA LEU A 628 9.03 4.99 43.80
C LEU A 628 9.15 6.53 43.99
N ALA A 629 8.40 7.35 43.23
CA ALA A 629 7.88 8.65 43.69
C ALA A 629 6.89 9.32 42.71
N SER A 630 5.65 9.42 43.18
CA SER A 630 4.64 10.50 43.04
C SER A 630 4.22 11.03 41.67
N ASP A 631 2.96 10.71 41.35
CA ASP A 631 2.02 11.48 40.55
C ASP A 631 2.05 12.99 40.86
N THR A 632 2.13 13.82 39.83
CA THR A 632 1.49 15.15 39.79
C THR A 632 1.38 15.61 38.33
N GLU A 633 0.29 15.20 37.67
CA GLU A 633 -0.23 15.89 36.49
C GLU A 633 -0.63 17.32 36.88
N THR A 634 -0.09 18.32 36.19
CA THR A 634 -0.57 19.70 36.26
C THR A 634 -1.16 20.11 34.92
N PHE A 635 -2.40 19.68 34.67
CA PHE A 635 -3.27 20.29 33.68
C PHE A 635 -4.35 21.10 34.39
N ARG A 636 -4.29 22.44 34.25
CA ARG A 636 -5.39 23.32 34.62
C ARG A 636 -6.53 23.15 33.61
N LYS A 637 -7.71 22.82 34.09
CA LYS A 637 -8.99 22.97 33.36
C LYS A 637 -9.21 24.44 33.04
N VAL A 638 -9.48 24.75 31.79
CA VAL A 638 -9.97 26.07 31.35
C VAL A 638 -11.50 26.04 31.33
N ASP A 639 -12.10 27.07 31.89
CA ASP A 639 -13.53 27.29 32.11
C ASP A 639 -14.28 27.44 30.76
N PRO A 640 -15.41 26.76 30.52
CA PRO A 640 -16.12 26.79 29.23
C PRO A 640 -16.97 28.05 28.97
N SER A 641 -16.70 29.17 29.65
CA SER A 641 -17.56 30.38 29.62
C SER A 641 -17.01 31.59 28.85
N GLN A 642 -15.97 31.43 28.03
CA GLN A 642 -15.49 32.49 27.11
C GLN A 642 -15.45 32.02 25.66
N ALA A 643 -16.63 31.90 25.04
CA ALA A 643 -16.77 31.82 23.59
C ALA A 643 -17.00 33.23 23.04
N ILE A 644 -16.11 33.68 22.15
CA ILE A 644 -16.32 34.87 21.32
C ILE A 644 -17.43 34.55 20.32
N PRO A 645 -18.51 35.36 20.21
CA PRO A 645 -19.61 35.04 19.29
C PRO A 645 -19.20 35.29 17.84
N LEU A 646 -19.28 34.24 17.01
CA LEU A 646 -19.25 34.35 15.56
C LEU A 646 -20.64 34.77 15.08
N THR A 647 -20.77 36.01 14.62
CA THR A 647 -22.01 36.53 14.01
C THR A 647 -22.16 35.96 12.60
N ASN A 648 -23.23 35.19 12.37
CA ASN A 648 -23.61 34.75 11.03
C ASN A 648 -24.16 35.93 10.22
N LEU A 649 -23.46 36.30 9.14
CA LEU A 649 -24.00 37.18 8.10
C LEU A 649 -24.87 36.33 7.16
N THR A 650 -26.18 36.49 7.26
CA THR A 650 -27.14 35.99 6.28
C THR A 650 -27.01 36.78 4.98
N GLY A 651 -26.47 36.16 3.94
CA GLY A 651 -26.45 36.71 2.59
C GLY A 651 -27.86 36.67 1.98
N GLN A 652 -28.46 37.84 1.79
CA GLN A 652 -29.68 38.03 1.02
C GLN A 652 -29.27 38.51 -0.39
N GLY A 653 -29.65 37.77 -1.43
CA GLY A 653 -29.33 38.08 -2.82
C GLY A 653 -29.96 39.39 -3.31
N PRO A 654 -29.43 40.00 -4.40
CA PRO A 654 -29.75 41.38 -4.78
C PRO A 654 -31.12 41.49 -5.49
N SER A 655 -31.85 42.56 -5.18
CA SER A 655 -32.96 43.07 -6.01
C SER A 655 -32.43 43.89 -7.19
N PRO A 656 -33.10 43.86 -8.36
CA PRO A 656 -32.63 44.54 -9.57
C PRO A 656 -33.03 46.01 -9.58
N GLY A 657 -32.08 46.92 -9.85
CA GLY A 657 -32.40 48.29 -10.27
C GLY A 657 -31.75 49.47 -9.53
N GLY A 658 -30.64 49.29 -8.80
CA GLY A 658 -29.89 50.40 -8.18
C GLY A 658 -28.54 50.62 -8.85
N HIS A 659 -28.27 51.85 -9.30
CA HIS A 659 -26.95 52.29 -9.79
C HIS A 659 -25.86 52.06 -8.72
N PRO A 660 -24.64 51.58 -9.11
CA PRO A 660 -23.59 51.32 -8.14
C PRO A 660 -22.88 52.61 -7.71
N ASP A 661 -22.69 52.71 -6.40
CA ASP A 661 -21.91 53.72 -5.68
C ASP A 661 -20.41 53.63 -6.08
N PRO A 662 -19.73 54.72 -6.48
CA PRO A 662 -18.38 54.64 -7.06
C PRO A 662 -17.24 54.38 -6.05
N GLU A 663 -17.52 54.12 -4.78
CA GLU A 663 -16.48 53.79 -3.78
C GLU A 663 -16.30 52.29 -3.49
N LEU A 664 -17.04 51.41 -4.18
CA LEU A 664 -16.95 49.94 -4.00
C LEU A 664 -16.21 49.19 -5.13
N LEU A 665 -15.44 49.91 -5.96
CA LEU A 665 -14.57 49.36 -7.01
C LEU A 665 -13.10 49.78 -6.86
N GLN A 666 -12.60 49.88 -5.63
CA GLN A 666 -11.18 50.17 -5.40
C GLN A 666 -10.48 49.21 -4.43
N PHE A 667 -10.84 47.93 -4.43
CA PHE A 667 -10.01 46.89 -3.79
C PHE A 667 -9.99 45.61 -4.62
N CYS A 668 -9.34 45.68 -5.79
CA CYS A 668 -8.75 44.55 -6.49
C CYS A 668 -7.92 45.07 -7.67
N ARG A 669 -6.75 45.65 -7.40
CA ARG A 669 -5.56 45.72 -8.29
C ARG A 669 -4.51 46.65 -7.70
N THR A 670 -3.65 46.09 -6.86
CA THR A 670 -2.31 46.63 -6.65
C THR A 670 -1.34 45.45 -6.67
N ALA A 671 -0.46 45.41 -7.66
CA ALA A 671 0.68 44.52 -7.66
C ALA A 671 1.57 44.90 -6.47
N ASN A 672 1.95 43.93 -5.64
CA ASN A 672 2.87 44.15 -4.54
C ASN A 672 4.20 44.70 -5.08
N PRO A 673 4.76 45.78 -4.50
CA PRO A 673 6.08 46.24 -4.88
C PRO A 673 7.14 45.20 -4.45
N ALA A 674 8.22 45.11 -5.22
CA ALA A 674 9.33 44.21 -4.94
C ALA A 674 9.99 44.57 -3.59
N LEU A 675 10.11 43.58 -2.70
CA LEU A 675 10.87 43.68 -1.45
C LEU A 675 12.36 43.92 -1.77
N LYS A 676 12.95 44.96 -1.17
CA LYS A 676 14.40 45.06 -1.05
C LYS A 676 14.85 44.30 0.20
N ASN A 677 15.99 43.62 0.08
CA ASN A 677 16.60 42.74 1.07
C ASN A 677 16.36 43.16 2.54
N GLY A 678 15.83 42.22 3.34
CA GLY A 678 15.95 42.26 4.80
C GLY A 678 14.67 42.43 5.63
N GLN A 679 13.45 42.18 5.13
CA GLN A 679 12.23 42.22 5.95
C GLN A 679 11.24 41.09 5.63
N TYR A 680 10.61 40.54 6.68
CA TYR A 680 9.50 39.58 6.63
C TYR A 680 8.28 40.17 7.37
N TRP A 681 7.07 39.79 6.94
CA TRP A 681 5.81 40.18 7.58
C TRP A 681 5.59 39.33 8.85
N VAL A 682 5.06 39.95 9.91
CA VAL A 682 4.59 39.24 11.12
C VAL A 682 3.18 38.73 10.91
#